data_AF-A0A2S0IEG4-F1
#
_entry.id   AF-A0A2S0IEG4-F1
#
_cell.length_a   1.000
_cell.length_b   1.000
_cell.length_c   1.000
_cell.angle_alpha   90.00
_cell.angle_beta   90.00
_cell.angle_gamma   90.00
#
_symmetry.space_group_name_H-M   'P 1'
#
loop_
_entity.id
_entity.type
_entity.pdbx_description
1 polymer ?
#
loop_
_entity_poly.entity_id
_entity_poly.type
_entity_poly.pdbx_seq_one_letter_code
_entity_poly.pdbx_strand_id
1 'polypeptide(L)'
;MVDTVIENRAPEAGAEPQDATARLREVIGQIRASADPARDMAALEPALRPAKDGWREVRRLLVSPDVKEGKLASAIAALETLVAVYPARVDDRRLLASLLGRLEQWDRAIAEADAAAGIEPGNASLHAARIQMRVQAGRVPEAAEVARTTLPLAQSAPEDAYAWMMAFVRNGDVADASGIASSLDPDKLPNERVATMAVRALLADGRTAAAIRLGDGALGAGQDCAALRSSLGLAHLRRGTEDDRKTHALAHFEAGLQAAPDDVRLLTLHGETLLRAGRYKDSVAPLARAIELAPDLEQTRGLYARALRYTLQYDAAAEQMMFLLKKSPDNLLWQRSAIGALSQAGRKDEAEALFEQYVAKRGARLPETFQEALARMEEQLDTAPIPQARLDWAWSMRGDTDIDRATWERRARWGHMIDHLLFDWLECREERVEEAMAMLGELDTGERFFAPLLAAGRGVVVATAHVGPMYAGLMALELVGIPSRWLASAPSIARSSYAEALISTADQTEAQVAKACMRAINSGFVLCLAIDGAANPAAPRTTFEGQDVTYSGFAAHLAHRMGVPSVFYAPRWENGQVAYTLEMLPAANPGEDADAYAQRWQKAYFERLREHLAGPPENLRLSGGIWRHVTAADSSA
;
A
#
# COMPACT_ATOMS: atom_id res chain seq x y z
N MET A 1 -55.80 69.41 -14.13
CA MET A 1 -55.50 70.86 -14.21
C MET A 1 -54.47 71.11 -13.11
N VAL A 2 -53.18 70.99 -13.45
CA VAL A 2 -52.27 72.12 -13.73
C VAL A 2 -51.61 72.59 -12.42
N ASP A 3 -50.33 72.24 -12.29
CA ASP A 3 -49.19 73.09 -11.87
C ASP A 3 -49.18 73.71 -10.46
N THR A 4 -48.28 73.27 -9.56
CA THR A 4 -46.81 73.45 -9.40
C THR A 4 -46.56 74.39 -8.23
N VAL A 5 -45.76 73.94 -7.25
CA VAL A 5 -44.65 74.72 -6.70
C VAL A 5 -43.53 73.74 -6.36
N ILE A 6 -42.40 73.91 -7.07
CA ILE A 6 -41.12 73.31 -6.75
C ILE A 6 -40.53 74.14 -5.60
N GLU A 7 -40.31 73.50 -4.45
CA GLU A 7 -39.48 74.06 -3.38
C GLU A 7 -38.21 73.22 -3.23
N ASN A 8 -37.08 73.90 -3.38
CA ASN A 8 -35.74 73.44 -3.06
C ASN A 8 -35.63 73.02 -1.59
N ARG A 9 -35.23 71.78 -1.32
CA ARG A 9 -34.49 71.43 -0.11
C ARG A 9 -33.34 70.50 -0.45
N ALA A 10 -32.13 71.02 -0.25
CA ALA A 10 -30.90 70.23 -0.23
C ALA A 10 -31.00 69.11 0.84
N PRO A 11 -30.36 67.94 0.65
CA PRO A 11 -30.33 66.92 1.67
C PRO A 11 -29.42 67.35 2.82
N GLU A 12 -29.95 67.31 4.04
CA GLU A 12 -29.24 67.58 5.28
C GLU A 12 -28.07 66.60 5.47
N ALA A 13 -26.87 67.16 5.60
CA ALA A 13 -25.69 66.48 6.10
C ALA A 13 -25.66 66.62 7.63
N GLY A 14 -25.57 65.49 8.36
CA GLY A 14 -25.26 65.52 9.80
C GLY A 14 -25.84 64.40 10.66
N ALA A 15 -25.45 63.14 10.41
CA ALA A 15 -25.55 62.10 11.43
C ALA A 15 -24.13 61.83 11.95
N GLU A 16 -23.88 62.11 13.24
CA GLU A 16 -22.55 61.89 13.83
C GLU A 16 -22.16 60.40 13.78
N PRO A 17 -20.86 60.06 13.58
CA PRO A 17 -20.38 58.66 13.48
C PRO A 17 -20.73 57.79 14.71
N GLN A 18 -20.92 58.39 15.88
CA GLN A 18 -21.33 57.69 17.10
C GLN A 18 -22.79 57.21 17.04
N ASP A 19 -23.69 57.97 16.40
CA ASP A 19 -25.10 57.65 16.28
C ASP A 19 -25.36 56.54 15.24
N ALA A 20 -24.58 56.49 14.15
CA ALA A 20 -24.64 55.39 13.19
C ALA A 20 -24.17 54.05 13.80
N THR A 21 -23.11 54.08 14.62
CA THR A 21 -22.59 52.87 15.28
C THR A 21 -23.52 52.36 16.38
N ALA A 22 -24.18 53.26 17.12
CA ALA A 22 -25.20 52.89 18.11
C ALA A 22 -26.39 52.19 17.47
N ARG A 23 -26.92 52.74 16.37
CA ARG A 23 -28.00 52.12 15.57
C ARG A 23 -27.62 50.75 15.03
N LEU A 24 -26.39 50.59 14.53
CA LEU A 24 -25.89 49.28 14.09
C LEU A 24 -25.88 48.25 15.22
N ARG A 25 -25.45 48.63 16.44
CA ARG A 25 -25.46 47.72 17.60
C ARG A 25 -26.88 47.31 18.01
N GLU A 26 -27.84 48.23 17.92
CA GLU A 26 -29.25 47.93 18.18
C GLU A 26 -29.80 46.91 17.17
N VAL A 27 -29.55 47.12 15.88
CA VAL A 27 -29.94 46.18 14.81
C VAL A 27 -29.30 44.81 15.02
N ILE A 28 -28.01 44.75 15.36
CA ILE A 28 -27.34 43.47 15.70
C ILE A 28 -28.01 42.81 16.91
N GLY A 29 -28.37 43.58 17.93
CA GLY A 29 -29.11 43.08 19.09
C GLY A 29 -30.47 42.48 18.71
N GLN A 30 -31.21 43.13 17.82
CA GLN A 30 -32.50 42.66 17.31
C GLN A 30 -32.35 41.37 16.50
N ILE A 31 -31.37 41.30 15.58
CA ILE A 31 -31.09 40.08 14.78
C ILE A 31 -30.78 38.89 15.70
N ARG A 32 -29.99 39.10 16.77
CA ARG A 32 -29.65 38.03 17.72
C ARG A 32 -30.79 37.59 18.61
N ALA A 33 -31.71 38.51 18.94
CA ALA A 33 -32.89 38.21 19.74
C ALA A 33 -34.05 37.65 18.89
N SER A 34 -33.93 37.70 17.56
CA SER A 34 -34.98 37.28 16.64
C SER A 34 -35.17 35.77 16.62
N ALA A 35 -36.44 35.36 16.47
CA ALA A 35 -36.82 33.98 16.19
C ALA A 35 -36.50 33.57 14.74
N ASP A 36 -36.33 34.53 13.83
CA ASP A 36 -35.90 34.32 12.44
C ASP A 36 -34.77 35.31 12.06
N PRO A 37 -33.54 35.03 12.51
CA PRO A 37 -32.38 35.89 12.24
C PRO A 37 -32.08 36.07 10.74
N ALA A 38 -32.49 35.13 9.88
CA ALA A 38 -32.24 35.21 8.44
C ALA A 38 -33.10 36.29 7.77
N ARG A 39 -34.38 36.41 8.17
CA ARG A 39 -35.26 37.48 7.71
C ARG A 39 -34.79 38.85 8.17
N ASP A 40 -34.42 38.97 9.45
CA ASP A 40 -34.06 40.26 10.04
C ASP A 40 -32.65 40.73 9.61
N MET A 41 -31.85 39.85 9.01
CA MET A 41 -30.55 40.18 8.40
C MET A 41 -30.67 41.26 7.31
N ALA A 42 -31.82 41.39 6.65
CA ALA A 42 -32.06 42.45 5.66
C ALA A 42 -31.91 43.88 6.23
N ALA A 43 -32.11 44.06 7.55
CA ALA A 43 -31.92 45.33 8.23
C ALA A 43 -30.44 45.67 8.49
N LEU A 44 -29.53 44.70 8.34
CA LEU A 44 -28.11 44.87 8.62
C LEU A 44 -27.43 45.80 7.61
N GLU A 45 -27.67 45.62 6.30
CA GLU A 45 -27.01 46.41 5.26
C GLU A 45 -27.28 47.93 5.39
N PRO A 46 -28.54 48.40 5.52
CA PRO A 46 -28.83 49.82 5.68
C PRO A 46 -28.20 50.44 6.94
N ALA A 47 -28.11 49.67 8.03
CA ALA A 47 -27.49 50.13 9.28
C ALA A 47 -25.95 50.13 9.20
N LEU A 48 -25.37 49.25 8.37
CA LEU A 48 -23.93 49.08 8.23
C LEU A 48 -23.30 50.13 7.31
N ARG A 49 -23.93 50.48 6.19
CA ARG A 49 -23.42 51.48 5.22
C ARG A 49 -22.99 52.83 5.84
N PRO A 50 -23.74 53.46 6.77
CA PRO A 50 -23.33 54.72 7.38
C PRO A 50 -22.27 54.57 8.49
N ALA A 51 -21.98 53.36 8.97
CA ALA A 51 -21.03 53.11 10.05
C ALA A 51 -19.62 52.84 9.49
N LYS A 52 -18.74 53.84 9.54
CA LYS A 52 -17.38 53.79 8.95
C LYS A 52 -16.54 52.55 9.36
N ASP A 53 -16.66 52.10 10.62
CA ASP A 53 -15.99 50.90 11.15
C ASP A 53 -16.99 49.83 11.63
N GLY A 54 -18.22 49.86 11.09
CA GLY A 54 -19.32 48.99 11.52
C GLY A 54 -19.01 47.50 11.35
N TRP A 55 -18.16 47.14 10.39
CA TRP A 55 -17.67 45.77 10.20
C TRP A 55 -17.07 45.15 11.47
N ARG A 56 -16.39 45.94 12.32
CA ARG A 56 -15.82 45.46 13.60
C ARG A 56 -16.91 45.02 14.55
N GLU A 57 -17.99 45.78 14.62
CA GLU A 57 -19.15 45.47 15.47
C GLU A 57 -19.87 44.23 14.95
N VAL A 58 -20.10 44.13 13.64
CA VAL A 58 -20.72 42.93 13.05
C VAL A 58 -19.85 41.68 13.28
N ARG A 59 -18.53 41.77 13.07
CA ARG A 59 -17.60 40.66 13.32
C ARG A 59 -17.61 40.22 14.79
N ARG A 60 -17.56 41.19 15.72
CA ARG A 60 -17.45 40.94 17.16
C ARG A 60 -18.77 40.48 17.79
N LEU A 61 -19.87 41.10 17.41
CA LEU A 61 -21.16 40.96 18.08
C LEU A 61 -22.11 39.98 17.39
N LEU A 62 -21.95 39.71 16.09
CA LEU A 62 -22.82 38.81 15.33
C LEU A 62 -22.08 37.58 14.79
N VAL A 63 -21.09 37.78 13.91
CA VAL A 63 -20.40 36.67 13.23
C VAL A 63 -19.66 35.76 14.22
N SER A 64 -18.84 36.31 15.11
CA SER A 64 -18.04 35.48 16.04
C SER A 64 -18.91 34.69 17.03
N PRO A 65 -19.95 35.27 17.65
CA PRO A 65 -20.91 34.52 18.45
C PRO A 65 -21.65 33.44 17.65
N ASP A 66 -22.18 33.76 16.47
CA ASP A 66 -22.94 32.80 15.66
C ASP A 66 -22.08 31.59 15.24
N VAL A 67 -20.81 31.81 14.89
CA VAL A 67 -19.87 30.73 14.59
C VAL A 67 -19.62 29.85 15.81
N LYS A 68 -19.47 30.45 17.01
CA LYS A 68 -19.28 29.71 18.27
C LYS A 68 -20.53 28.93 18.69
N GLU A 69 -21.70 29.49 18.44
CA GLU A 69 -23.00 28.87 18.71
C GLU A 69 -23.42 27.84 17.63
N GLY A 70 -22.61 27.66 16.57
CA GLY A 70 -22.90 26.73 15.47
C GLY A 70 -23.97 27.22 14.49
N LYS A 71 -24.41 28.48 14.59
CA LYS A 71 -25.39 29.14 13.72
C LYS A 71 -24.75 29.58 12.41
N LEU A 72 -24.22 28.62 11.64
CA LEU A 72 -23.41 28.90 10.45
C LEU A 72 -24.16 29.66 9.36
N ALA A 73 -25.45 29.36 9.15
CA ALA A 73 -26.26 30.07 8.15
C ALA A 73 -26.43 31.56 8.46
N SER A 74 -26.64 31.92 9.73
CA SER A 74 -26.72 33.32 10.19
C SER A 74 -25.37 34.03 10.03
N ALA A 75 -24.28 33.38 10.45
CA ALA A 75 -22.93 33.91 10.28
C ALA A 75 -22.57 34.15 8.81
N ILE A 76 -22.97 33.24 7.91
CA ILE A 76 -22.80 33.38 6.46
C ILE A 76 -23.58 34.59 5.95
N ALA A 77 -24.88 34.72 6.27
CA ALA A 77 -25.69 35.84 5.81
C ALA A 77 -25.15 37.21 6.29
N ALA A 78 -24.65 37.27 7.52
CA ALA A 78 -23.97 38.45 8.05
C ALA A 78 -22.65 38.75 7.30
N LEU A 79 -21.86 37.72 6.97
CA LEU A 79 -20.62 37.87 6.20
C LEU A 79 -20.88 38.25 4.75
N GLU A 80 -21.93 37.75 4.11
CA GLU A 80 -22.33 38.17 2.76
C GLU A 80 -22.68 39.65 2.73
N THR A 81 -23.43 40.12 3.73
CA THR A 81 -23.73 41.54 3.90
C THR A 81 -22.44 42.36 4.10
N LEU A 82 -21.51 41.86 4.93
CA LEU A 82 -20.21 42.51 5.14
C LEU A 82 -19.38 42.61 3.87
N VAL A 83 -19.31 41.53 3.10
CA VAL A 83 -18.54 41.46 1.85
C VAL A 83 -19.20 42.31 0.76
N ALA A 84 -20.52 42.43 0.74
CA ALA A 84 -21.23 43.34 -0.17
C ALA A 84 -20.95 44.82 0.14
N VAL A 85 -20.93 45.20 1.42
CA VAL A 85 -20.67 46.60 1.84
C VAL A 85 -19.18 46.94 1.81
N TYR A 86 -18.30 45.99 2.14
CA TYR A 86 -16.85 46.16 2.19
C TYR A 86 -16.12 45.15 1.29
N PRO A 87 -16.24 45.26 -0.05
CA PRO A 87 -15.78 44.22 -0.99
C PRO A 87 -14.27 43.97 -1.00
N ALA A 88 -13.47 44.93 -0.52
CA ALA A 88 -12.00 44.83 -0.44
C ALA A 88 -11.49 44.07 0.80
N ARG A 89 -12.36 43.64 1.72
CA ARG A 89 -11.94 42.96 2.96
C ARG A 89 -11.70 41.48 2.74
N VAL A 90 -10.45 41.13 2.43
CA VAL A 90 -10.02 39.75 2.15
C VAL A 90 -10.25 38.77 3.31
N ASP A 91 -10.09 39.22 4.57
CA ASP A 91 -10.32 38.39 5.75
C ASP A 91 -11.78 37.94 5.93
N ASP A 92 -12.73 38.79 5.50
CA ASP A 92 -14.15 38.49 5.59
C ASP A 92 -14.55 37.52 4.48
N ARG A 93 -14.04 37.72 3.26
CA ARG A 93 -14.19 36.76 2.15
C ARG A 93 -13.59 35.40 2.45
N ARG A 94 -12.38 35.36 3.02
CA ARG A 94 -11.73 34.11 3.42
C ARG A 94 -12.51 33.37 4.52
N LEU A 95 -13.05 34.09 5.51
CA LEU A 95 -13.92 33.46 6.51
C LEU A 95 -15.22 32.96 5.89
N LEU A 96 -15.85 33.76 5.01
CA LEU A 96 -17.07 33.39 4.30
C LEU A 96 -16.85 32.12 3.48
N ALA A 97 -15.78 32.04 2.70
CA ALA A 97 -15.38 30.84 1.96
C ALA A 97 -15.26 29.62 2.88
N SER A 98 -14.57 29.77 4.02
CA SER A 98 -14.42 28.68 5.00
C SER A 98 -15.76 28.21 5.59
N LEU A 99 -16.68 29.12 5.92
CA LEU A 99 -17.99 28.75 6.46
C LEU A 99 -18.88 28.11 5.40
N LEU A 100 -18.86 28.61 4.17
CA LEU A 100 -19.56 28.00 3.03
C LEU A 100 -19.05 26.58 2.76
N GLY A 101 -17.73 26.37 2.83
CA GLY A 101 -17.13 25.04 2.70
C GLY A 101 -17.57 24.07 3.80
N ARG A 102 -17.75 24.54 5.05
CA ARG A 102 -18.31 23.71 6.15
C ARG A 102 -19.76 23.28 5.92
N LEU A 103 -20.52 24.02 5.10
CA LEU A 103 -21.86 23.66 4.66
C LEU A 103 -21.87 22.99 3.28
N GLU A 104 -20.70 22.59 2.77
CA GLU A 104 -20.51 21.93 1.48
C GLU A 104 -21.02 22.75 0.27
N GLN A 105 -21.13 24.06 0.42
CA GLN A 105 -21.53 24.98 -0.65
C GLN A 105 -20.31 25.37 -1.50
N TRP A 106 -19.72 24.37 -2.15
CA TRP A 106 -18.38 24.44 -2.73
C TRP A 106 -18.20 25.52 -3.79
N ASP A 107 -19.14 25.70 -4.72
CA ASP A 107 -19.00 26.70 -5.77
C ASP A 107 -18.97 28.13 -5.21
N ARG A 108 -19.82 28.41 -4.21
CA ARG A 108 -19.83 29.70 -3.52
C ARG A 108 -18.56 29.89 -2.70
N ALA A 109 -18.11 28.84 -1.99
CA ALA A 109 -16.88 28.89 -1.21
C ALA A 109 -15.65 29.18 -2.09
N ILE A 110 -15.56 28.51 -3.24
CA ILE A 110 -14.49 28.71 -4.23
C ILE A 110 -14.53 30.12 -4.80
N ALA A 111 -15.72 30.63 -5.17
CA ALA A 111 -15.88 31.99 -5.69
C ALA A 111 -15.39 33.05 -4.70
N GLU A 112 -15.71 32.91 -3.41
CA GLU A 112 -15.24 33.86 -2.39
C GLU A 112 -13.75 33.74 -2.11
N ALA A 113 -13.18 32.53 -2.14
CA ALA A 113 -11.74 32.34 -2.03
C ALA A 113 -10.98 32.94 -3.23
N ASP A 114 -11.52 32.78 -4.45
CA ASP A 114 -10.97 33.37 -5.67
C ASP A 114 -11.04 34.90 -5.63
N ALA A 115 -12.17 35.46 -5.21
CA ALA A 115 -12.33 36.89 -5.02
C ALA A 115 -11.33 37.45 -3.99
N ALA A 116 -11.11 36.74 -2.88
CA ALA A 116 -10.14 37.14 -1.87
C ALA A 116 -8.72 37.24 -2.44
N ALA A 117 -8.22 36.19 -3.11
CA ALA A 117 -6.86 36.23 -3.66
C ALA A 117 -6.75 37.12 -4.91
N GLY A 118 -7.84 37.40 -5.61
CA GLY A 118 -7.86 38.40 -6.69
C GLY A 118 -7.59 39.82 -6.20
N ILE A 119 -7.97 40.14 -4.96
CA ILE A 119 -7.70 41.44 -4.32
C ILE A 119 -6.24 41.56 -3.89
N GLU A 120 -5.67 40.49 -3.31
CA GLU A 120 -4.26 40.42 -2.89
C GLU A 120 -3.52 39.24 -3.54
N PRO A 121 -3.12 39.34 -4.83
CA PRO A 121 -2.53 38.22 -5.56
C PRO A 121 -1.19 37.71 -5.00
N GLY A 122 -0.48 38.51 -4.21
CA GLY A 122 0.80 38.13 -3.59
C GLY A 122 0.66 37.47 -2.22
N ASN A 123 -0.56 37.29 -1.70
CA ASN A 123 -0.79 36.74 -0.36
C ASN A 123 -0.92 35.22 -0.42
N ALA A 124 0.10 34.50 0.08
CA ALA A 124 0.16 33.04 0.04
C ALA A 124 -1.02 32.38 0.77
N SER A 125 -1.41 32.88 1.95
CA SER A 125 -2.51 32.32 2.73
C SER A 125 -3.86 32.34 2.00
N LEU A 126 -4.10 33.35 1.14
CA LEU A 126 -5.31 33.42 0.32
C LEU A 126 -5.31 32.37 -0.80
N HIS A 127 -4.17 32.14 -1.45
CA HIS A 127 -4.04 31.06 -2.43
C HIS A 127 -4.09 29.68 -1.78
N ALA A 128 -3.53 29.52 -0.57
CA ALA A 128 -3.68 28.30 0.21
C ALA A 128 -5.16 27.98 0.46
N ALA A 129 -5.97 28.99 0.81
CA ALA A 129 -7.42 28.85 0.97
C ALA A 129 -8.10 28.47 -0.35
N ARG A 130 -7.74 29.10 -1.48
CA ARG A 130 -8.27 28.77 -2.82
C ARG A 130 -8.01 27.32 -3.22
N ILE A 131 -6.80 26.84 -2.97
CA ILE A 131 -6.39 25.46 -3.23
C ILE A 131 -7.16 24.51 -2.31
N GLN A 132 -7.20 24.82 -1.01
CA GLN A 132 -7.88 23.99 -0.02
C GLN A 132 -9.37 23.81 -0.31
N MET A 133 -10.08 24.88 -0.69
CA MET A 133 -11.51 24.78 -1.04
C MET A 133 -11.75 23.86 -2.24
N ARG A 134 -10.88 23.90 -3.26
CA ARG A 134 -10.96 23.02 -4.43
C ARG A 134 -10.66 21.56 -4.08
N VAL A 135 -9.64 21.31 -3.26
CA VAL A 135 -9.34 19.94 -2.80
C VAL A 135 -10.50 19.36 -2.00
N GLN A 136 -11.10 20.14 -1.08
CA GLN A 136 -12.25 19.68 -0.28
C GLN A 136 -13.49 19.45 -1.13
N ALA A 137 -13.70 20.25 -2.18
CA ALA A 137 -14.76 20.07 -3.16
C ALA A 137 -14.54 18.87 -4.12
N GLY A 138 -13.41 18.15 -4.01
CA GLY A 138 -13.04 17.07 -4.93
C GLY A 138 -12.55 17.54 -6.31
N ARG A 139 -12.41 18.87 -6.52
CA ARG A 139 -11.93 19.49 -7.77
C ARG A 139 -10.40 19.51 -7.79
N VAL A 140 -9.80 18.32 -7.64
CA VAL A 140 -8.36 18.12 -7.46
C VAL A 140 -7.52 18.64 -8.65
N PRO A 141 -7.89 18.41 -9.93
CA PRO A 141 -7.13 18.96 -11.05
C PRO A 141 -7.11 20.50 -11.08
N GLU A 142 -8.22 21.15 -10.73
CA GLU A 142 -8.27 22.61 -10.63
C GLU A 142 -7.44 23.13 -9.46
N ALA A 143 -7.41 22.40 -8.33
CA ALA A 143 -6.55 22.75 -7.20
C ALA A 143 -5.07 22.70 -7.58
N ALA A 144 -4.66 21.65 -8.32
CA ALA A 144 -3.29 21.50 -8.81
C ALA A 144 -2.90 22.59 -9.80
N GLU A 145 -3.82 23.02 -10.67
CA GLU A 145 -3.55 24.11 -11.61
C GLU A 145 -3.38 25.46 -10.89
N VAL A 146 -4.21 25.76 -9.90
CA VAL A 146 -4.02 26.95 -9.05
C VAL A 146 -2.67 26.85 -8.30
N ALA A 147 -2.33 25.68 -7.77
CA ALA A 147 -1.05 25.47 -7.10
C ALA A 147 0.13 25.72 -8.06
N ARG A 148 0.08 25.19 -9.29
CA ARG A 148 1.12 25.36 -10.31
C ARG A 148 1.33 26.82 -10.71
N THR A 149 0.24 27.53 -10.98
CA THR A 149 0.29 28.95 -11.38
C THR A 149 0.77 29.88 -10.25
N THR A 150 0.67 29.44 -8.99
CA THR A 150 1.04 30.22 -7.79
C THR A 150 2.25 29.66 -7.05
N LEU A 151 2.98 28.71 -7.67
CA LEU A 151 4.11 28.01 -7.07
C LEU A 151 5.18 28.90 -6.42
N PRO A 152 5.57 30.06 -7.00
CA PRO A 152 6.57 30.93 -6.38
C PRO A 152 6.18 31.41 -4.97
N LEU A 153 4.88 31.50 -4.66
CA LEU A 153 4.41 31.90 -3.33
C LEU A 153 4.64 30.81 -2.27
N ALA A 154 4.55 29.53 -2.66
CA ALA A 154 4.86 28.43 -1.74
C ALA A 154 6.34 28.39 -1.34
N GLN A 155 7.22 28.90 -2.21
CA GLN A 155 8.67 28.97 -1.96
C GLN A 155 9.04 30.18 -1.09
N SER A 156 8.34 31.31 -1.26
CA SER A 156 8.60 32.52 -0.47
C SER A 156 7.90 32.54 0.90
N ALA A 157 6.81 31.80 1.05
CA ALA A 157 6.04 31.67 2.30
C ALA A 157 5.85 30.18 2.66
N PRO A 158 6.91 29.50 3.16
CA PRO A 158 6.88 28.06 3.41
C PRO A 158 5.83 27.64 4.45
N GLU A 159 5.35 28.54 5.31
CA GLU A 159 4.31 28.30 6.30
C GLU A 159 2.98 27.84 5.69
N ASP A 160 2.68 28.28 4.47
CA ASP A 160 1.44 27.99 3.74
C ASP A 160 1.61 26.88 2.69
N ALA A 161 2.85 26.42 2.44
CA ALA A 161 3.21 25.47 1.38
C ALA A 161 2.48 24.12 1.44
N TYR A 162 1.89 23.79 2.59
CA TYR A 162 1.05 22.61 2.80
C TYR A 162 -0.06 22.45 1.75
N ALA A 163 -0.75 23.54 1.38
CA ALA A 163 -1.88 23.47 0.46
C ALA A 163 -1.43 23.05 -0.96
N TRP A 164 -0.32 23.62 -1.44
CA TRP A 164 0.28 23.27 -2.73
C TRP A 164 0.72 21.81 -2.77
N MET A 165 1.53 21.38 -1.80
CA MET A 165 2.00 19.99 -1.75
C MET A 165 0.83 19.00 -1.66
N MET A 166 -0.21 19.32 -0.89
CA MET A 166 -1.41 18.46 -0.83
C MET A 166 -2.09 18.36 -2.19
N ALA A 167 -2.31 19.48 -2.88
CA ALA A 167 -2.98 19.49 -4.17
C ALA A 167 -2.22 18.65 -5.21
N PHE A 168 -0.90 18.82 -5.29
CA PHE A 168 -0.05 18.05 -6.17
C PHE A 168 -0.05 16.55 -5.82
N VAL A 169 0.14 16.18 -4.55
CA VAL A 169 0.09 14.77 -4.13
C VAL A 169 -1.27 14.13 -4.42
N ARG A 170 -2.37 14.86 -4.22
CA ARG A 170 -3.73 14.37 -4.51
C ARG A 170 -4.00 14.23 -6.01
N ASN A 171 -3.43 15.10 -6.83
CA ASN A 171 -3.57 15.05 -8.29
C ASN A 171 -2.67 13.98 -8.93
N GLY A 172 -1.62 13.54 -8.22
CA GLY A 172 -0.59 12.64 -8.75
C GLY A 172 0.61 13.36 -9.35
N ASP A 173 0.69 14.69 -9.22
CA ASP A 173 1.80 15.53 -9.67
C ASP A 173 2.95 15.49 -8.65
N VAL A 174 3.47 14.29 -8.41
CA VAL A 174 4.35 14.02 -7.27
C VAL A 174 5.69 14.78 -7.38
N ALA A 175 6.21 14.98 -8.59
CA ALA A 175 7.43 15.76 -8.84
C ALA A 175 7.28 17.24 -8.45
N ASP A 176 6.12 17.86 -8.72
CA ASP A 176 5.84 19.24 -8.32
C ASP A 176 5.82 19.37 -6.78
N ALA A 177 5.19 18.39 -6.10
CA ALA A 177 5.16 18.34 -4.64
C ALA A 177 6.55 18.14 -4.02
N SER A 178 7.35 17.23 -4.59
CA SER A 178 8.70 16.93 -4.10
C SER A 178 9.67 18.08 -4.36
N GLY A 179 9.47 18.85 -5.44
CA GLY A 179 10.19 20.08 -5.74
C GLY A 179 10.04 21.12 -4.63
N ILE A 180 8.80 21.37 -4.17
CA ILE A 180 8.55 22.25 -3.00
C ILE A 180 9.23 21.68 -1.75
N ALA A 181 9.02 20.39 -1.46
CA ALA A 181 9.58 19.77 -0.27
C ALA A 181 11.12 19.87 -0.21
N SER A 182 11.78 19.82 -1.37
CA SER A 182 13.24 19.89 -1.48
C SER A 182 13.81 21.29 -1.31
N SER A 183 13.00 22.33 -1.52
CA SER A 183 13.43 23.72 -1.31
C SER A 183 13.31 24.16 0.15
N LEU A 184 12.69 23.35 1.02
CA LEU A 184 12.53 23.67 2.43
C LEU A 184 13.84 23.45 3.19
N ASP A 185 14.15 24.38 4.10
CA ASP A 185 15.25 24.24 5.05
C ASP A 185 14.81 23.30 6.19
N PRO A 186 15.40 22.10 6.35
CA PRO A 186 15.01 21.14 7.37
C PRO A 186 15.07 21.70 8.80
N ASP A 187 16.01 22.61 9.07
CA ASP A 187 16.26 23.15 10.40
C ASP A 187 15.35 24.35 10.73
N LYS A 188 14.58 24.83 9.75
CA LYS A 188 13.70 26.01 9.88
C LYS A 188 12.29 25.74 9.38
N LEU A 189 11.83 24.51 9.48
CA LEU A 189 10.49 24.15 9.07
C LEU A 189 9.44 24.90 9.91
N PRO A 190 8.45 25.54 9.26
CA PRO A 190 7.60 26.54 9.92
C PRO A 190 6.56 25.91 10.85
N ASN A 191 6.11 24.70 10.56
CA ASN A 191 5.13 23.96 11.36
C ASN A 191 5.09 22.46 11.01
N GLU A 192 4.52 21.67 11.91
CA GLU A 192 4.38 20.22 11.80
C GLU A 192 3.60 19.76 10.56
N ARG A 193 2.60 20.54 10.09
CA ARG A 193 1.77 20.18 8.94
C ARG A 193 2.58 20.23 7.65
N VAL A 194 3.37 21.28 7.46
CA VAL A 194 4.28 21.45 6.33
C VAL A 194 5.35 20.37 6.37
N ALA A 195 5.99 20.16 7.53
CA ALA A 195 7.00 19.11 7.71
C ALA A 195 6.46 17.71 7.33
N THR A 196 5.28 17.36 7.87
CA THR A 196 4.64 16.07 7.58
C THR A 196 4.32 15.90 6.09
N MET A 197 3.78 16.94 5.44
CA MET A 197 3.41 16.85 4.02
C MET A 197 4.65 16.81 3.12
N ALA A 198 5.71 17.53 3.46
CA ALA A 198 6.95 17.52 2.71
C ALA A 198 7.63 16.15 2.73
N VAL A 199 7.69 15.49 3.90
CA VAL A 199 8.18 14.09 4.01
C VAL A 199 7.32 13.16 3.14
N ARG A 200 5.99 13.31 3.17
CA ARG A 200 5.09 12.49 2.33
C ARG A 200 5.27 12.74 0.84
N ALA A 201 5.47 13.99 0.42
CA ALA A 201 5.72 14.34 -0.96
C ALA A 201 7.02 13.70 -1.48
N LEU A 202 8.10 13.79 -0.69
CA LEU A 202 9.38 13.13 -1.01
C LEU A 202 9.22 11.61 -1.07
N LEU A 203 8.47 10.99 -0.16
CA LEU A 203 8.22 9.55 -0.20
C LEU A 203 7.38 9.11 -1.39
N ALA A 204 6.35 9.87 -1.74
CA ALA A 204 5.54 9.60 -2.91
C ALA A 204 6.41 9.62 -4.18
N ASP A 205 7.41 10.51 -4.23
CA ASP A 205 8.33 10.65 -5.36
C ASP A 205 9.43 9.57 -5.41
N GLY A 206 9.46 8.69 -4.40
CA GLY A 206 10.50 7.68 -4.23
C GLY A 206 11.77 8.20 -3.57
N ARG A 207 11.86 9.49 -3.25
CA ARG A 207 13.05 10.16 -2.70
C ARG A 207 13.25 9.88 -1.21
N THR A 208 13.51 8.62 -0.90
CA THR A 208 13.41 8.07 0.47
C THR A 208 14.49 8.64 1.39
N ALA A 209 15.73 8.72 0.90
CA ALA A 209 16.83 9.28 1.69
C ALA A 209 16.60 10.78 2.02
N ALA A 210 16.06 11.54 1.07
CA ALA A 210 15.71 12.95 1.29
C ALA A 210 14.57 13.10 2.30
N ALA A 211 13.55 12.23 2.23
CA ALA A 211 12.43 12.22 3.17
C ALA A 211 12.87 11.99 4.62
N ILE A 212 13.79 11.04 4.84
CA ILE A 212 14.36 10.76 6.17
C ILE A 212 15.12 11.98 6.68
N ARG A 213 16.06 12.53 5.89
CA ARG A 213 16.83 13.72 6.29
C ARG A 213 15.95 14.92 6.63
N LEU A 214 14.94 15.20 5.82
CA LEU A 214 14.03 16.32 6.05
C LEU A 214 13.22 16.12 7.34
N GLY A 215 12.70 14.91 7.56
CA GLY A 215 11.93 14.62 8.76
C GLY A 215 12.78 14.62 10.03
N ASP A 216 14.01 14.12 9.98
CA ASP A 216 14.95 14.18 11.12
C ASP A 216 15.31 15.62 11.47
N GLY A 217 15.57 16.47 10.46
CA GLY A 217 15.76 17.91 10.65
C GLY A 217 14.53 18.57 11.28
N ALA A 218 13.33 18.22 10.81
CA ALA A 218 12.07 18.73 11.38
C ALA A 218 11.93 18.38 12.87
N LEU A 219 12.26 17.15 13.26
CA LEU A 219 12.27 16.72 14.66
C LEU A 219 13.30 17.53 15.47
N GLY A 220 14.50 17.75 14.92
CA GLY A 220 15.55 18.58 15.53
C GLY A 220 15.12 20.04 15.71
N ALA A 221 14.31 20.56 14.80
CA ALA A 221 13.70 21.90 14.87
C ALA A 221 12.46 21.98 15.78
N GLY A 222 12.13 20.90 16.51
CA GLY A 222 11.04 20.84 17.48
C GLY A 222 9.65 20.57 16.86
N GLN A 223 9.57 20.22 15.58
CA GLN A 223 8.33 19.80 14.94
C GLN A 223 8.15 18.30 15.18
N ASP A 224 7.48 17.91 16.26
CA ASP A 224 7.27 16.50 16.62
C ASP A 224 5.81 16.18 16.87
N CYS A 225 5.19 15.51 15.90
CA CYS A 225 3.83 15.03 16.00
C CYS A 225 3.65 13.62 15.46
N ALA A 226 2.57 12.97 15.91
CA ALA A 226 2.18 11.63 15.50
C ALA A 226 2.15 11.44 13.96
N ALA A 227 1.72 12.46 13.22
CA ALA A 227 1.61 12.39 11.76
C ALA A 227 2.98 12.43 11.06
N LEU A 228 3.94 13.20 11.58
CA LEU A 228 5.33 13.22 11.09
C LEU A 228 6.02 11.91 11.44
N ARG A 229 5.90 11.45 12.69
CA ARG A 229 6.43 10.16 13.16
C ARG A 229 5.92 8.99 12.33
N SER A 230 4.64 8.97 11.97
CA SER A 230 4.07 7.99 11.03
C SER A 230 4.80 8.01 9.68
N SER A 231 5.02 9.20 9.12
CA SER A 231 5.64 9.38 7.80
C SER A 231 7.12 8.98 7.82
N LEU A 232 7.87 9.30 8.89
CA LEU A 232 9.25 8.87 9.08
C LEU A 232 9.36 7.34 9.25
N GLY A 233 8.49 6.72 10.04
CA GLY A 233 8.46 5.27 10.16
C GLY A 233 8.23 4.58 8.80
N LEU A 234 7.32 5.12 7.98
CA LEU A 234 7.12 4.65 6.60
C LEU A 234 8.35 4.90 5.70
N ALA A 235 9.05 6.03 5.87
CA ALA A 235 10.28 6.32 5.15
C ALA A 235 11.37 5.27 5.41
N HIS A 236 11.59 4.93 6.67
CA HIS A 236 12.51 3.87 7.07
C HIS A 236 12.09 2.52 6.49
N LEU A 237 10.80 2.15 6.57
CA LEU A 237 10.30 0.92 5.96
C LEU A 237 10.49 0.87 4.44
N ARG A 238 10.43 2.02 3.76
CA ARG A 238 10.66 2.14 2.32
C ARG A 238 12.14 1.96 1.97
N ARG A 239 13.05 2.49 2.80
CA ARG A 239 14.51 2.25 2.67
C ARG A 239 14.85 0.78 2.89
N GLY A 240 14.10 0.09 3.76
CA GLY A 240 13.96 -1.37 3.74
C GLY A 240 15.04 -2.17 4.45
N THR A 241 16.08 -1.51 4.99
CA THR A 241 17.17 -2.20 5.69
C THR A 241 16.65 -3.02 6.88
N GLU A 242 17.44 -3.99 7.33
CA GLU A 242 17.07 -4.79 8.50
C GLU A 242 16.91 -3.92 9.75
N ASP A 243 17.81 -2.97 9.96
CA ASP A 243 17.76 -2.05 11.10
C ASP A 243 16.58 -1.07 11.01
N ASP A 244 16.19 -0.67 9.80
CA ASP A 244 14.97 0.12 9.60
C ASP A 244 13.71 -0.62 10.06
N ARG A 245 13.62 -1.92 9.74
CA ARG A 245 12.46 -2.75 10.10
C ARG A 245 12.45 -3.13 11.57
N LYS A 246 13.62 -3.35 12.17
CA LYS A 246 13.75 -3.85 13.55
C LYS A 246 13.89 -2.74 14.60
N THR A 247 14.39 -1.58 14.20
CA THR A 247 14.76 -0.50 15.13
C THR A 247 14.12 0.83 14.73
N HIS A 248 14.53 1.44 13.60
CA HIS A 248 14.17 2.83 13.31
C HIS A 248 12.67 3.04 13.12
N ALA A 249 12.01 2.24 12.28
CA ALA A 249 10.58 2.42 12.03
C ALA A 249 9.74 2.20 13.29
N LEU A 250 10.09 1.19 14.10
CA LEU A 250 9.42 0.91 15.37
C LEU A 250 9.56 2.09 16.34
N ALA A 251 10.76 2.66 16.48
CA ALA A 251 11.00 3.81 17.35
C ALA A 251 10.14 5.03 16.97
N HIS A 252 9.99 5.32 15.68
CA HIS A 252 9.10 6.39 15.24
C HIS A 252 7.62 6.07 15.52
N PHE A 253 7.15 4.86 15.25
CA PHE A 253 5.76 4.51 15.54
C PHE A 253 5.45 4.52 17.04
N GLU A 254 6.38 4.08 17.89
CA GLU A 254 6.25 4.15 19.35
C GLU A 254 6.18 5.61 19.84
N ALA A 255 7.09 6.48 19.38
CA ALA A 255 7.04 7.91 19.72
C ALA A 255 5.73 8.57 19.23
N GLY A 256 5.25 8.21 18.04
CA GLY A 256 3.96 8.69 17.53
C GLY A 256 2.79 8.24 18.41
N LEU A 257 2.81 6.99 18.88
CA LEU A 257 1.78 6.45 19.77
C LEU A 257 1.83 7.04 21.18
N GLN A 258 2.99 7.51 21.66
CA GLN A 258 3.05 8.27 22.91
C GLN A 258 2.28 9.59 22.81
N ALA A 259 2.33 10.27 21.66
CA ALA A 259 1.58 11.49 21.40
C ALA A 259 0.10 11.25 21.08
N ALA A 260 -0.21 10.16 20.39
CA ALA A 260 -1.58 9.79 20.00
C ALA A 260 -1.84 8.28 20.21
N PRO A 261 -2.16 7.85 21.45
CA PRO A 261 -2.27 6.42 21.80
C PRO A 261 -3.35 5.65 21.04
N ASP A 262 -4.42 6.33 20.64
CA ASP A 262 -5.55 5.76 19.91
C ASP A 262 -5.53 6.10 18.40
N ASP A 263 -4.39 6.54 17.85
CA ASP A 263 -4.25 6.69 16.39
C ASP A 263 -4.22 5.29 15.73
N VAL A 264 -5.36 4.92 15.14
CA VAL A 264 -5.58 3.63 14.48
C VAL A 264 -4.54 3.32 13.39
N ARG A 265 -4.09 4.34 12.65
CA ARG A 265 -3.10 4.15 11.59
C ARG A 265 -1.75 3.82 12.20
N LEU A 266 -1.32 4.54 13.24
CA LEU A 266 -0.08 4.25 13.96
C LEU A 266 -0.12 2.87 14.62
N LEU A 267 -1.21 2.51 15.28
CA LEU A 267 -1.37 1.18 15.88
C LEU A 267 -1.24 0.06 14.83
N THR A 268 -1.86 0.24 13.67
CA THR A 268 -1.77 -0.71 12.55
C THR A 268 -0.34 -0.80 12.02
N LEU A 269 0.32 0.33 11.74
CA LEU A 269 1.69 0.37 11.23
C LEU A 269 2.71 -0.21 12.22
N HIS A 270 2.54 0.10 13.51
CA HIS A 270 3.37 -0.45 14.58
C HIS A 270 3.21 -1.97 14.65
N GLY A 271 1.97 -2.46 14.72
CA GLY A 271 1.66 -3.89 14.75
C GLY A 271 2.17 -4.65 13.54
N GLU A 272 1.99 -4.11 12.33
CA GLU A 272 2.53 -4.69 11.11
C GLU A 272 4.07 -4.77 11.13
N THR A 273 4.71 -3.71 11.60
CA THR A 273 6.17 -3.64 11.66
C THR A 273 6.73 -4.62 12.69
N LEU A 274 6.06 -4.79 13.83
CA LEU A 274 6.40 -5.82 14.81
C LEU A 274 6.31 -7.23 14.23
N LEU A 275 5.29 -7.53 13.40
CA LEU A 275 5.21 -8.80 12.67
C LEU A 275 6.40 -8.99 11.73
N ARG A 276 6.79 -7.95 10.98
CA ARG A 276 7.94 -7.96 10.05
C ARG A 276 9.28 -8.06 10.79
N ALA A 277 9.35 -7.60 12.03
CA ALA A 277 10.51 -7.70 12.90
C ALA A 277 10.60 -9.04 13.65
N GLY A 278 9.59 -9.91 13.54
CA GLY A 278 9.51 -11.18 14.26
C GLY A 278 9.03 -11.06 15.71
N ARG A 279 8.62 -9.87 16.15
CA ARG A 279 8.10 -9.57 17.49
C ARG A 279 6.60 -9.86 17.55
N TYR A 280 6.21 -11.12 17.30
CA TYR A 280 4.80 -11.51 17.13
C TYR A 280 3.94 -11.31 18.38
N LYS A 281 4.51 -11.52 19.57
CA LYS A 281 3.76 -11.30 20.83
C LYS A 281 3.42 -9.82 21.02
N ASP A 282 4.38 -8.96 20.75
CA ASP A 282 4.23 -7.52 20.91
C ASP A 282 3.25 -6.93 19.89
N SER A 283 3.06 -7.56 18.72
CA SER A 283 2.14 -7.06 17.69
C SER A 283 0.66 -7.28 18.02
N VAL A 284 0.32 -8.23 18.90
CA VAL A 284 -1.07 -8.59 19.22
C VAL A 284 -1.83 -7.41 19.83
N ALA A 285 -1.28 -6.78 20.86
CA ALA A 285 -1.94 -5.69 21.59
C ALA A 285 -2.25 -4.45 20.72
N PRO A 286 -1.30 -3.86 19.96
CA PRO A 286 -1.61 -2.70 19.12
C PRO A 286 -2.60 -3.05 17.99
N LEU A 287 -2.52 -4.25 17.40
CA LEU A 287 -3.47 -4.68 16.36
C LEU A 287 -4.88 -4.92 16.93
N ALA A 288 -4.98 -5.51 18.13
CA ALA A 288 -6.25 -5.66 18.85
C ALA A 288 -6.88 -4.30 19.14
N ARG A 289 -6.09 -3.34 19.66
CA ARG A 289 -6.58 -1.98 19.92
C ARG A 289 -7.04 -1.27 18.64
N ALA A 290 -6.31 -1.44 17.54
CA ALA A 290 -6.68 -0.85 16.25
C ALA A 290 -8.04 -1.37 15.75
N ILE A 291 -8.32 -2.67 15.87
CA ILE A 291 -9.61 -3.25 15.45
C ILE A 291 -10.75 -2.96 16.43
N GLU A 292 -10.47 -2.68 17.70
CA GLU A 292 -11.48 -2.20 18.66
C GLU A 292 -11.95 -0.79 18.29
N LEU A 293 -11.01 0.09 17.95
CA LEU A 293 -11.28 1.48 17.57
C LEU A 293 -11.90 1.60 16.17
N ALA A 294 -11.48 0.74 15.24
CA ALA A 294 -11.96 0.74 13.86
C ALA A 294 -12.23 -0.71 13.38
N PRO A 295 -13.40 -1.28 13.73
CA PRO A 295 -13.70 -2.69 13.46
C PRO A 295 -13.83 -3.03 11.96
N ASP A 296 -14.01 -2.03 11.11
CA ASP A 296 -14.22 -2.20 9.69
C ASP A 296 -12.96 -2.33 8.84
N LEU A 297 -11.78 -2.11 9.43
CA LEU A 297 -10.49 -2.20 8.73
C LEU A 297 -10.08 -3.65 8.48
N GLU A 298 -10.48 -4.18 7.32
CA GLU A 298 -10.21 -5.57 6.94
C GLU A 298 -8.71 -5.93 6.96
N GLN A 299 -7.87 -5.05 6.41
CA GLN A 299 -6.42 -5.30 6.35
C GLN A 299 -5.80 -5.39 7.76
N THR A 300 -6.18 -4.49 8.67
CA THR A 300 -5.73 -4.52 10.07
C THR A 300 -6.18 -5.79 10.77
N ARG A 301 -7.42 -6.25 10.53
CA ARG A 301 -7.91 -7.52 11.07
C ARG A 301 -7.16 -8.72 10.49
N GLY A 302 -6.77 -8.70 9.22
CA GLY A 302 -5.93 -9.73 8.61
C GLY A 302 -4.55 -9.80 9.27
N LEU A 303 -3.95 -8.65 9.57
CA LEU A 303 -2.70 -8.57 10.35
C LEU A 303 -2.88 -9.10 11.77
N TYR A 304 -4.01 -8.79 12.43
CA TYR A 304 -4.33 -9.32 13.75
C TYR A 304 -4.48 -10.84 13.76
N ALA A 305 -5.21 -11.41 12.79
CA ALA A 305 -5.33 -12.85 12.58
C ALA A 305 -3.95 -13.50 12.41
N ARG A 306 -3.05 -12.85 11.65
CA ARG A 306 -1.66 -13.29 11.47
C ARG A 306 -0.87 -13.25 12.78
N ALA A 307 -1.01 -12.19 13.59
CA ALA A 307 -0.38 -12.10 14.91
C ALA A 307 -0.84 -13.22 15.85
N LEU A 308 -2.14 -13.50 15.89
CA LEU A 308 -2.73 -14.61 16.63
C LEU A 308 -2.16 -15.97 16.17
N ARG A 309 -2.08 -16.19 14.86
CA ARG A 309 -1.46 -17.41 14.28
C ARG A 309 -0.02 -17.59 14.72
N TYR A 310 0.83 -16.57 14.64
CA TYR A 310 2.24 -16.67 15.05
C TYR A 310 2.43 -16.74 16.57
N THR A 311 1.41 -16.42 17.35
CA THR A 311 1.38 -16.62 18.81
C THR A 311 0.62 -17.89 19.21
N LEU A 312 0.35 -18.79 18.25
CA LEU A 312 -0.29 -20.10 18.43
C LEU A 312 -1.76 -20.05 18.90
N GLN A 313 -2.41 -18.89 18.78
CA GLN A 313 -3.83 -18.70 19.11
C GLN A 313 -4.70 -19.03 17.89
N TYR A 314 -4.73 -20.30 17.50
CA TYR A 314 -5.30 -20.73 16.22
C TYR A 314 -6.81 -20.55 16.10
N ASP A 315 -7.58 -20.91 17.14
CA ASP A 315 -9.02 -20.70 17.13
C ASP A 315 -9.38 -19.22 16.95
N ALA A 316 -8.72 -18.35 17.71
CA ALA A 316 -8.94 -16.91 17.60
C ALA A 316 -8.54 -16.38 16.21
N ALA A 317 -7.44 -16.87 15.63
CA ALA A 317 -7.03 -16.51 14.27
C ALA A 317 -8.08 -16.94 13.23
N ALA A 318 -8.63 -18.15 13.36
CA ALA A 318 -9.68 -18.66 12.49
C ALA A 318 -10.95 -17.82 12.59
N GLU A 319 -11.38 -17.42 13.79
CA GLU A 319 -12.53 -16.53 13.99
C GLU A 319 -12.36 -15.18 13.28
N GLN A 320 -11.17 -14.56 13.39
CA GLN A 320 -10.90 -13.30 12.70
C GLN A 320 -10.94 -13.46 11.18
N MET A 321 -10.43 -14.57 10.66
CA MET A 321 -10.39 -14.85 9.24
C MET A 321 -11.78 -15.18 8.67
N MET A 322 -12.60 -15.90 9.44
CA MET A 322 -14.00 -16.16 9.11
C MET A 322 -14.84 -14.89 9.15
N PHE A 323 -14.56 -13.96 10.07
CA PHE A 323 -15.18 -12.63 10.05
C PHE A 323 -14.89 -11.89 8.73
N LEU A 324 -13.61 -11.85 8.32
CA LEU A 324 -13.21 -11.23 7.05
C LEU A 324 -13.91 -11.87 5.85
N LEU A 325 -13.97 -13.19 5.83
CA LEU A 325 -14.64 -13.93 4.76
C LEU A 325 -16.15 -13.63 4.71
N LYS A 326 -16.83 -13.55 5.86
CA LYS A 326 -18.26 -13.18 5.92
C LYS A 326 -18.52 -11.78 5.37
N LYS A 327 -17.62 -10.82 5.67
CA LYS A 327 -17.73 -9.44 5.18
C LYS A 327 -17.44 -9.31 3.69
N SER A 328 -16.45 -10.07 3.21
CA SER A 328 -16.00 -10.05 1.81
C SER A 328 -15.98 -11.47 1.22
N PRO A 329 -17.15 -12.08 0.93
CA PRO A 329 -17.26 -13.48 0.50
C PRO A 329 -16.60 -13.79 -0.84
N ASP A 330 -16.34 -12.78 -1.68
CA ASP A 330 -15.73 -12.93 -2.99
C ASP A 330 -14.21 -12.77 -2.98
N ASN A 331 -13.61 -12.36 -1.85
CA ASN A 331 -12.18 -12.15 -1.75
C ASN A 331 -11.42 -13.48 -1.62
N LEU A 332 -10.82 -13.92 -2.73
CA LEU A 332 -10.08 -15.19 -2.81
C LEU A 332 -8.91 -15.26 -1.81
N LEU A 333 -8.27 -14.14 -1.49
CA LEU A 333 -7.19 -14.10 -0.50
C LEU A 333 -7.73 -14.42 0.90
N TRP A 334 -8.90 -13.86 1.24
CA TRP A 334 -9.56 -14.13 2.52
C TRP A 334 -10.07 -15.56 2.61
N GLN A 335 -10.66 -16.09 1.53
CA GLN A 335 -11.07 -17.49 1.45
C GLN A 335 -9.91 -18.45 1.71
N ARG A 336 -8.80 -18.32 0.97
CA ARG A 336 -7.63 -19.20 1.13
C ARG A 336 -7.03 -19.12 2.54
N SER A 337 -6.93 -17.92 3.07
CA SER A 337 -6.38 -17.70 4.42
C SER A 337 -7.31 -18.26 5.50
N ALA A 338 -8.64 -18.19 5.32
CA ALA A 338 -9.63 -18.77 6.24
C ALA A 338 -9.54 -20.30 6.27
N ILE A 339 -9.41 -20.94 5.11
CA ILE A 339 -9.22 -22.39 5.01
C ILE A 339 -7.95 -22.81 5.77
N GLY A 340 -6.83 -22.12 5.54
CA GLY A 340 -5.58 -22.37 6.27
C GLY A 340 -5.72 -22.17 7.78
N ALA A 341 -6.41 -21.11 8.21
CA ALA A 341 -6.62 -20.82 9.64
C ALA A 341 -7.51 -21.86 10.32
N LEU A 342 -8.61 -22.29 9.68
CA LEU A 342 -9.50 -23.35 10.19
C LEU A 342 -8.76 -24.69 10.29
N SER A 343 -7.98 -25.06 9.27
CA SER A 343 -7.14 -26.27 9.29
C SER A 343 -6.16 -26.24 10.46
N GLN A 344 -5.48 -25.11 10.67
CA GLN A 344 -4.50 -24.93 11.74
C GLN A 344 -5.15 -24.94 13.14
N ALA A 345 -6.40 -24.51 13.26
CA ALA A 345 -7.20 -24.62 14.47
C ALA A 345 -7.73 -26.04 14.72
N GLY A 346 -7.50 -26.99 13.82
CA GLY A 346 -8.02 -28.36 13.92
C GLY A 346 -9.49 -28.51 13.53
N ARG A 347 -10.13 -27.46 13.01
CA ARG A 347 -11.53 -27.43 12.55
C ARG A 347 -11.62 -27.97 11.12
N LYS A 348 -11.25 -29.26 10.97
CA LYS A 348 -11.04 -29.91 9.67
C LYS A 348 -12.29 -29.93 8.80
N ASP A 349 -13.43 -30.31 9.35
CA ASP A 349 -14.68 -30.43 8.60
C ASP A 349 -15.12 -29.08 8.00
N GLU A 350 -14.95 -27.98 8.74
CA GLU A 350 -15.27 -26.64 8.26
C GLU A 350 -14.28 -26.17 7.18
N ALA A 351 -13.00 -26.48 7.35
CA ALA A 351 -11.98 -26.15 6.36
C ALA A 351 -12.15 -26.96 5.07
N GLU A 352 -12.55 -28.24 5.16
CA GLU A 352 -12.91 -29.09 4.03
C GLU A 352 -14.08 -28.51 3.24
N ALA A 353 -15.20 -28.25 3.92
CA ALA A 353 -16.39 -27.69 3.29
C ALA A 353 -16.10 -26.34 2.60
N LEU A 354 -15.27 -25.49 3.23
CA LEU A 354 -14.88 -24.20 2.66
C LEU A 354 -13.91 -24.37 1.47
N PHE A 355 -12.99 -25.33 1.53
CA PHE A 355 -12.06 -25.64 0.43
C PHE A 355 -12.81 -26.17 -0.79
N GLU A 356 -13.78 -27.07 -0.62
CA GLU A 356 -14.63 -27.56 -1.71
C GLU A 356 -15.38 -26.41 -2.40
N GLN A 357 -15.96 -25.49 -1.63
CA GLN A 357 -16.61 -24.29 -2.18
C GLN A 357 -15.62 -23.37 -2.91
N TYR A 358 -14.42 -23.19 -2.36
CA TYR A 358 -13.36 -22.37 -2.95
C TYR A 358 -12.92 -22.92 -4.32
N VAL A 359 -12.69 -24.23 -4.40
CA VAL A 359 -12.32 -24.93 -5.63
C VAL A 359 -13.46 -24.89 -6.65
N ALA A 360 -14.69 -25.23 -6.24
CA ALA A 360 -15.85 -25.23 -7.14
C ALA A 360 -16.11 -23.86 -7.77
N LYS A 361 -15.99 -22.78 -6.98
CA LYS A 361 -16.17 -21.40 -7.47
C LYS A 361 -15.10 -20.97 -8.47
N ARG A 362 -13.85 -21.39 -8.27
CA ARG A 362 -12.76 -21.13 -9.23
C ARG A 362 -12.92 -21.98 -10.49
N GLY A 363 -13.23 -23.26 -10.34
CA GLY A 363 -13.55 -24.17 -11.44
C GLY A 363 -14.70 -23.67 -12.31
N ALA A 364 -15.75 -23.09 -11.73
CA ALA A 364 -16.87 -22.52 -12.49
C ALA A 364 -16.49 -21.33 -13.39
N ARG A 365 -15.33 -20.69 -13.16
CA ARG A 365 -14.84 -19.57 -13.99
C ARG A 365 -13.93 -20.02 -15.13
N LEU A 366 -13.39 -21.24 -15.04
CA LEU A 366 -12.56 -21.85 -16.06
C LEU A 366 -13.43 -22.33 -17.23
N PRO A 367 -12.95 -22.20 -18.48
CA PRO A 367 -13.58 -22.83 -19.64
C PRO A 367 -13.70 -24.36 -19.51
N GLU A 368 -14.39 -24.99 -20.47
CA GLU A 368 -14.56 -26.44 -20.46
C GLU A 368 -13.27 -27.17 -20.81
N THR A 369 -12.49 -26.64 -21.75
CA THR A 369 -11.22 -27.23 -22.18
C THR A 369 -10.03 -26.33 -21.88
N PHE A 370 -8.87 -26.95 -21.71
CA PHE A 370 -7.62 -26.23 -21.47
C PHE A 370 -7.24 -25.37 -22.68
N GLN A 371 -7.53 -25.82 -23.90
CA GLN A 371 -7.30 -25.05 -25.13
C GLN A 371 -8.12 -23.75 -25.17
N GLU A 372 -9.39 -23.79 -24.77
CA GLU A 372 -10.20 -22.58 -24.64
C GLU A 372 -9.67 -21.65 -23.54
N ALA A 373 -9.17 -22.21 -22.44
CA ALA A 373 -8.55 -21.45 -21.36
C ALA A 373 -7.27 -20.74 -21.83
N LEU A 374 -6.44 -21.41 -22.65
CA LEU A 374 -5.27 -20.81 -23.31
C LEU A 374 -5.66 -19.67 -24.24
N ALA A 375 -6.63 -19.88 -25.12
CA ALA A 375 -7.08 -18.86 -26.06
C ALA A 375 -7.60 -17.61 -25.33
N ARG A 376 -8.43 -17.80 -24.30
CA ARG A 376 -8.94 -16.71 -23.45
C ARG A 376 -7.84 -15.99 -22.69
N MET A 377 -6.82 -16.72 -22.22
CA MET A 377 -5.66 -16.14 -21.56
C MET A 377 -4.86 -15.25 -22.52
N GLU A 378 -4.66 -15.69 -23.77
CA GLU A 378 -3.93 -14.93 -24.79
C GLU A 378 -4.58 -13.58 -25.13
N GLU A 379 -5.92 -13.52 -25.12
CA GLU A 379 -6.68 -12.27 -25.29
C GLU A 379 -6.47 -11.27 -24.14
N GLN A 380 -6.03 -11.73 -22.97
CA GLN A 380 -5.91 -10.93 -21.74
C GLN A 380 -4.47 -10.53 -21.41
N LEU A 381 -3.49 -10.87 -22.25
CA LEU A 381 -2.07 -10.65 -21.99
C LEU A 381 -1.76 -9.20 -21.61
N ASP A 382 -2.32 -8.23 -22.32
CA ASP A 382 -2.03 -6.80 -22.09
C ASP A 382 -2.54 -6.29 -20.73
N THR A 383 -3.45 -7.03 -20.10
CA THR A 383 -4.03 -6.73 -18.78
C THR A 383 -3.47 -7.58 -17.66
N ALA A 384 -2.40 -8.35 -17.91
CA ALA A 384 -1.77 -9.20 -16.90
C ALA A 384 -1.39 -8.38 -15.65
N PRO A 385 -1.77 -8.83 -14.43
CA PRO A 385 -1.62 -8.06 -13.20
C PRO A 385 -0.18 -8.08 -12.65
N ILE A 386 0.77 -7.60 -13.43
CA ILE A 386 2.20 -7.57 -13.10
C ILE A 386 2.62 -6.13 -12.76
N PRO A 387 3.13 -5.87 -11.55
CA PRO A 387 3.72 -4.58 -11.22
C PRO A 387 4.86 -4.20 -12.18
N GLN A 388 4.84 -2.97 -12.70
CA GLN A 388 5.82 -2.50 -13.68
C GLN A 388 7.28 -2.64 -13.18
N ALA A 389 7.54 -2.37 -11.90
CA ALA A 389 8.87 -2.51 -11.31
C ALA A 389 9.46 -3.93 -11.45
N ARG A 390 8.61 -4.98 -11.49
CA ARG A 390 9.07 -6.36 -11.72
C ARG A 390 9.50 -6.58 -13.17
N LEU A 391 8.75 -6.01 -14.12
CA LEU A 391 9.12 -6.04 -15.54
C LEU A 391 10.41 -5.27 -15.77
N ASP A 392 10.55 -4.07 -15.18
CA ASP A 392 11.75 -3.25 -15.30
C ASP A 392 12.99 -3.94 -14.73
N TRP A 393 12.87 -4.54 -13.53
CA TRP A 393 13.96 -5.27 -12.90
C TRP A 393 14.37 -6.50 -13.74
N ALA A 394 13.39 -7.30 -14.18
CA ALA A 394 13.68 -8.45 -15.03
C ALA A 394 14.27 -8.05 -16.40
N TRP A 395 13.77 -6.97 -17.01
CA TRP A 395 14.31 -6.41 -18.24
C TRP A 395 15.77 -5.99 -18.11
N SER A 396 16.18 -5.48 -16.95
CA SER A 396 17.58 -5.12 -16.67
C SER A 396 18.53 -6.33 -16.65
N MET A 397 18.00 -7.54 -16.42
CA MET A 397 18.78 -8.78 -16.30
C MET A 397 18.83 -9.62 -17.59
N ARG A 398 18.04 -9.26 -18.62
CA ARG A 398 17.90 -10.04 -19.85
C ARG A 398 19.25 -10.32 -20.54
N GLY A 399 19.41 -11.52 -21.07
CA GLY A 399 20.58 -11.90 -21.86
C GLY A 399 20.50 -11.46 -23.32
N ASP A 400 19.30 -11.50 -23.92
CA ASP A 400 19.05 -11.00 -25.27
C ASP A 400 18.87 -9.47 -25.23
N THR A 401 19.89 -8.74 -25.68
CA THR A 401 19.87 -7.27 -25.71
C THR A 401 19.23 -6.70 -26.96
N ASP A 402 19.02 -7.53 -27.99
CA ASP A 402 18.55 -7.12 -29.32
C ASP A 402 17.02 -7.20 -29.45
N ILE A 403 16.36 -7.97 -28.58
CA ILE A 403 14.90 -8.08 -28.54
C ILE A 403 14.22 -6.73 -28.23
N ASP A 404 13.15 -6.44 -28.95
CA ASP A 404 12.27 -5.31 -28.65
C ASP A 404 11.54 -5.49 -27.31
N ARG A 405 11.40 -4.39 -26.55
CA ARG A 405 10.82 -4.42 -25.21
C ARG A 405 9.35 -4.83 -25.20
N ALA A 406 8.54 -4.36 -26.15
CA ALA A 406 7.13 -4.72 -26.19
C ALA A 406 6.95 -6.22 -26.47
N THR A 407 7.77 -6.76 -27.37
CA THR A 407 7.81 -8.20 -27.69
C THR A 407 8.23 -9.03 -26.47
N TRP A 408 9.27 -8.60 -25.76
CA TRP A 408 9.75 -9.26 -24.55
C TRP A 408 8.70 -9.24 -23.43
N GLU A 409 8.09 -8.09 -23.17
CA GLU A 409 7.08 -7.97 -22.10
C GLU A 409 5.85 -8.82 -22.42
N ARG A 410 5.41 -8.90 -23.68
CA ARG A 410 4.29 -9.76 -24.08
C ARG A 410 4.56 -11.24 -23.77
N ARG A 411 5.78 -11.72 -24.06
CA ARG A 411 6.20 -13.10 -23.71
C ARG A 411 6.31 -13.31 -22.20
N ALA A 412 6.78 -12.30 -21.46
CA ALA A 412 6.87 -12.35 -20.01
C ALA A 412 5.48 -12.44 -19.35
N ARG A 413 4.52 -11.67 -19.86
CA ARG A 413 3.11 -11.71 -19.46
C ARG A 413 2.50 -13.08 -19.76
N TRP A 414 2.79 -13.67 -20.92
CA TRP A 414 2.35 -15.02 -21.25
C TRP A 414 2.87 -16.05 -20.24
N GLY A 415 4.18 -16.05 -19.96
CA GLY A 415 4.79 -16.95 -18.97
C GLY A 415 4.20 -16.80 -17.56
N HIS A 416 3.90 -15.57 -17.15
CA HIS A 416 3.22 -15.29 -15.88
C HIS A 416 1.80 -15.89 -15.86
N MET A 417 1.00 -15.66 -16.91
CA MET A 417 -0.39 -16.08 -16.94
C MET A 417 -0.53 -17.60 -17.08
N ILE A 418 0.31 -18.26 -17.88
CA ILE A 418 0.23 -19.71 -18.07
C ILE A 418 0.55 -20.46 -16.77
N ASP A 419 1.51 -20.00 -15.96
CA ASP A 419 1.79 -20.63 -14.64
C ASP A 419 0.57 -20.56 -13.70
N HIS A 420 -0.17 -19.45 -13.71
CA HIS A 420 -1.39 -19.31 -12.91
C HIS A 420 -2.54 -20.14 -13.48
N LEU A 421 -2.68 -20.21 -14.80
CA LEU A 421 -3.68 -21.06 -15.44
C LEU A 421 -3.42 -22.53 -15.13
N LEU A 422 -2.17 -22.98 -15.23
CA LEU A 422 -1.77 -24.34 -14.86
C LEU A 422 -2.12 -24.63 -13.40
N PHE A 423 -1.81 -23.70 -12.48
CA PHE A 423 -2.20 -23.83 -11.08
C PHE A 423 -3.72 -23.96 -10.89
N ASP A 424 -4.51 -23.08 -11.52
CA ASP A 424 -5.97 -23.10 -11.44
C ASP A 424 -6.54 -24.39 -12.02
N TRP A 425 -6.02 -24.86 -13.15
CA TRP A 425 -6.45 -26.10 -13.80
C TRP A 425 -6.19 -27.31 -12.90
N LEU A 426 -5.00 -27.39 -12.32
CA LEU A 426 -4.62 -28.49 -11.43
C LEU A 426 -5.47 -28.58 -10.18
N GLU A 427 -5.83 -27.45 -9.61
CA GLU A 427 -6.60 -27.42 -8.36
C GLU A 427 -8.12 -27.55 -8.61
N CYS A 428 -8.61 -27.18 -9.80
CA CYS A 428 -10.05 -27.07 -10.08
C CYS A 428 -10.61 -28.01 -11.17
N ARG A 429 -9.75 -28.69 -11.93
CA ARG A 429 -10.10 -29.60 -13.05
C ARG A 429 -9.30 -30.90 -12.94
N GLU A 430 -9.32 -31.52 -11.77
CA GLU A 430 -8.59 -32.77 -11.50
C GLU A 430 -8.99 -33.89 -12.48
N GLU A 431 -10.26 -33.90 -12.90
CA GLU A 431 -10.82 -34.84 -13.87
C GLU A 431 -10.34 -34.66 -15.32
N ARG A 432 -9.62 -33.56 -15.61
CA ARG A 432 -9.10 -33.18 -16.93
C ARG A 432 -7.65 -32.70 -16.85
N VAL A 433 -6.91 -33.18 -15.85
CA VAL A 433 -5.53 -32.75 -15.61
C VAL A 433 -4.60 -33.12 -16.77
N GLU A 434 -4.91 -34.20 -17.48
CA GLU A 434 -4.17 -34.69 -18.64
C GLU A 434 -4.09 -33.68 -19.79
N GLU A 435 -5.07 -32.78 -19.91
CA GLU A 435 -5.06 -31.72 -20.93
C GLU A 435 -3.89 -30.74 -20.71
N ALA A 436 -3.60 -30.42 -19.44
CA ALA A 436 -2.44 -29.62 -19.06
C ALA A 436 -1.13 -30.43 -19.12
N MET A 437 -1.19 -31.75 -18.90
CA MET A 437 -0.02 -32.63 -18.96
C MET A 437 0.60 -32.71 -20.35
N ALA A 438 -0.16 -32.46 -21.42
CA ALA A 438 0.37 -32.41 -22.79
C ALA A 438 1.48 -31.35 -22.98
N MET A 439 1.58 -30.37 -22.06
CA MET A 439 2.64 -29.36 -22.07
C MET A 439 3.94 -29.83 -21.42
N LEU A 440 3.96 -30.98 -20.75
CA LEU A 440 5.18 -31.53 -20.17
C LEU A 440 6.06 -32.14 -21.28
N GLY A 441 7.33 -31.74 -21.33
CA GLY A 441 8.31 -32.27 -22.29
C GLY A 441 8.82 -33.66 -21.93
N GLU A 442 9.86 -34.14 -22.61
CA GLU A 442 10.48 -35.44 -22.32
C GLU A 442 11.03 -35.50 -20.89
N LEU A 443 10.43 -36.38 -20.07
CA LEU A 443 10.70 -36.46 -18.64
C LEU A 443 11.87 -37.39 -18.27
N ASP A 444 12.32 -38.25 -19.19
CA ASP A 444 13.43 -39.21 -19.03
C ASP A 444 14.73 -38.58 -18.51
N THR A 445 14.98 -37.32 -18.87
CA THR A 445 16.20 -36.60 -18.48
C THR A 445 16.29 -36.43 -16.96
N GLY A 446 15.15 -36.19 -16.29
CA GLY A 446 15.09 -36.07 -14.83
C GLY A 446 15.37 -37.40 -14.14
N GLU A 447 14.79 -38.50 -14.63
CA GLU A 447 15.02 -39.83 -14.09
C GLU A 447 16.50 -40.22 -14.15
N ARG A 448 17.14 -40.04 -15.32
CA ARG A 448 18.56 -40.34 -15.51
C ARG A 448 19.46 -39.49 -14.60
N PHE A 449 19.07 -38.25 -14.32
CA PHE A 449 19.81 -37.35 -13.43
C PHE A 449 19.70 -37.77 -11.96
N PHE A 450 18.48 -38.06 -11.47
CA PHE A 450 18.24 -38.37 -10.05
C PHE A 450 18.55 -39.82 -9.67
N ALA A 451 18.46 -40.78 -10.60
CA ALA A 451 18.75 -42.19 -10.35
C ALA A 451 20.09 -42.44 -9.60
N PRO A 452 21.24 -41.90 -10.04
CA PRO A 452 22.51 -42.10 -9.32
C PRO A 452 22.54 -41.40 -7.95
N LEU A 453 21.81 -40.30 -7.76
CA LEU A 453 21.76 -39.56 -6.49
C LEU A 453 20.94 -40.31 -5.43
N LEU A 454 19.87 -40.98 -5.87
CA LEU A 454 18.96 -41.75 -5.01
C LEU A 454 19.48 -43.17 -4.71
N ALA A 455 20.47 -43.65 -5.46
CA ALA A 455 21.04 -45.00 -5.30
C ALA A 455 21.61 -45.26 -3.89
N ALA A 456 22.03 -44.21 -3.16
CA ALA A 456 22.53 -44.31 -1.80
C ALA A 456 21.43 -44.51 -0.73
N GLY A 457 20.15 -44.49 -1.13
CA GLY A 457 19.00 -44.65 -0.22
C GLY A 457 18.72 -43.44 0.69
N ARG A 458 19.43 -42.31 0.46
CA ARG A 458 19.18 -41.01 1.11
C ARG A 458 18.58 -40.04 0.11
N GLY A 459 17.74 -39.13 0.59
CA GLY A 459 17.08 -38.12 -0.23
C GLY A 459 18.04 -37.06 -0.78
N VAL A 460 17.50 -36.21 -1.64
CA VAL A 460 18.23 -35.11 -2.31
C VAL A 460 17.54 -33.79 -1.96
N VAL A 461 18.31 -32.75 -1.66
CA VAL A 461 17.76 -31.39 -1.51
C VAL A 461 17.70 -30.72 -2.88
N VAL A 462 16.51 -30.38 -3.34
CA VAL A 462 16.31 -29.63 -4.58
C VAL A 462 15.95 -28.19 -4.23
N ALA A 463 16.76 -27.24 -4.64
CA ALA A 463 16.57 -25.82 -4.41
C ALA A 463 16.04 -25.14 -5.67
N THR A 464 14.94 -24.41 -5.51
CA THR A 464 14.28 -23.65 -6.58
C THR A 464 13.87 -22.27 -6.11
N ALA A 465 13.30 -21.48 -7.01
CA ALA A 465 12.73 -20.17 -6.74
C ALA A 465 11.31 -20.09 -7.33
N HIS A 466 10.58 -19.01 -7.05
CA HIS A 466 9.33 -18.72 -7.74
C HIS A 466 9.61 -18.19 -9.17
N VAL A 467 10.06 -19.09 -10.05
CA VAL A 467 10.43 -18.85 -11.45
C VAL A 467 9.89 -19.97 -12.35
N GLY A 468 9.77 -19.69 -13.64
CA GLY A 468 9.32 -20.65 -14.65
C GLY A 468 7.87 -21.10 -14.48
N PRO A 469 7.45 -22.14 -15.24
CA PRO A 469 6.21 -22.87 -14.99
C PRO A 469 6.37 -23.77 -13.76
N MET A 470 6.43 -23.13 -12.58
CA MET A 470 6.76 -23.73 -11.29
C MET A 470 5.86 -24.92 -10.97
N TYR A 471 4.56 -24.80 -11.21
CA TYR A 471 3.60 -25.86 -10.88
C TYR A 471 3.70 -27.06 -11.83
N ALA A 472 3.89 -26.81 -13.13
CA ALA A 472 4.10 -27.89 -14.10
C ALA A 472 5.38 -28.68 -13.78
N GLY A 473 6.44 -27.97 -13.39
CA GLY A 473 7.69 -28.60 -13.06
C GLY A 473 7.65 -29.49 -11.83
N LEU A 474 6.90 -29.09 -10.79
CA LEU A 474 6.70 -29.94 -9.62
C LEU A 474 5.90 -31.20 -9.96
N MET A 475 4.86 -31.10 -10.81
CA MET A 475 4.10 -32.27 -11.25
C MET A 475 4.95 -33.27 -12.02
N ALA A 476 5.83 -32.78 -12.87
CA ALA A 476 6.63 -33.61 -13.75
C ALA A 476 7.49 -34.62 -13.01
N LEU A 477 8.02 -34.24 -11.84
CA LEU A 477 8.82 -35.14 -10.99
C LEU A 477 7.98 -36.28 -10.41
N GLU A 478 6.72 -36.03 -10.06
CA GLU A 478 5.83 -37.07 -9.55
C GLU A 478 5.38 -38.04 -10.64
N LEU A 479 5.10 -37.52 -11.85
CA LEU A 479 4.64 -38.34 -12.98
C LEU A 479 5.70 -39.32 -13.51
N VAL A 480 6.99 -39.01 -13.37
CA VAL A 480 8.08 -39.96 -13.68
C VAL A 480 8.33 -40.98 -12.58
N GLY A 481 7.54 -40.98 -11.50
CA GLY A 481 7.73 -41.90 -10.39
C GLY A 481 8.96 -41.61 -9.54
N ILE A 482 9.53 -40.40 -9.62
CA ILE A 482 10.57 -39.96 -8.68
C ILE A 482 9.88 -39.63 -7.36
N PRO A 483 10.21 -40.33 -6.24
CA PRO A 483 9.62 -40.05 -4.95
C PRO A 483 10.01 -38.65 -4.51
N SER A 484 9.08 -37.70 -4.59
CA SER A 484 9.35 -36.29 -4.30
C SER A 484 8.41 -35.73 -3.23
N ARG A 485 8.87 -34.65 -2.57
CA ARG A 485 8.10 -33.86 -1.61
C ARG A 485 8.38 -32.39 -1.87
N TRP A 486 7.37 -31.53 -1.82
CA TRP A 486 7.56 -30.09 -2.01
C TRP A 486 6.78 -29.26 -0.99
N LEU A 487 7.25 -28.04 -0.77
CA LEU A 487 6.58 -27.07 0.11
C LEU A 487 5.61 -26.23 -0.71
N ALA A 488 4.41 -26.04 -0.18
CA ALA A 488 3.43 -25.15 -0.79
C ALA A 488 2.55 -24.48 0.26
N SER A 489 2.10 -23.26 -0.07
CA SER A 489 1.10 -22.54 0.73
C SER A 489 -0.33 -23.00 0.43
N ALA A 490 -0.53 -24.31 0.25
CA ALA A 490 -1.83 -24.96 0.08
C ALA A 490 -2.16 -25.73 1.37
N PRO A 491 -3.42 -25.67 1.86
CA PRO A 491 -3.79 -26.39 3.08
C PRO A 491 -3.63 -27.90 2.90
N SER A 492 -3.26 -28.61 3.96
CA SER A 492 -3.10 -30.08 3.98
C SER A 492 -4.41 -30.86 3.74
N ILE A 493 -5.52 -30.13 3.69
CA ILE A 493 -6.88 -30.63 3.49
C ILE A 493 -7.20 -30.87 2.00
N ALA A 494 -6.37 -30.37 1.09
CA ALA A 494 -6.50 -30.71 -0.33
C ALA A 494 -6.49 -32.24 -0.49
N ARG A 495 -7.51 -32.80 -1.16
CA ARG A 495 -7.68 -34.25 -1.37
C ARG A 495 -7.18 -34.73 -2.73
N SER A 496 -6.51 -33.87 -3.50
CA SER A 496 -5.99 -34.27 -4.81
C SER A 496 -4.88 -35.31 -4.67
N SER A 497 -4.69 -36.14 -5.69
CA SER A 497 -3.59 -37.11 -5.75
C SER A 497 -2.22 -36.48 -5.43
N TYR A 498 -2.02 -35.22 -5.84
CA TYR A 498 -0.84 -34.40 -5.60
C TYR A 498 -0.67 -33.91 -4.15
N ALA A 499 -1.73 -33.92 -3.34
CA ALA A 499 -1.67 -33.44 -1.96
C ALA A 499 -0.83 -34.37 -1.07
N GLU A 500 -0.72 -35.66 -1.43
CA GLU A 500 0.07 -36.62 -0.69
C GLU A 500 1.56 -36.29 -0.68
N ALA A 501 2.08 -35.60 -1.69
CA ALA A 501 3.49 -35.19 -1.79
C ALA A 501 3.76 -33.79 -1.20
N LEU A 502 2.72 -33.09 -0.73
CA LEU A 502 2.80 -31.71 -0.26
C LEU A 502 3.14 -31.59 1.23
N ILE A 503 4.11 -30.74 1.54
CA ILE A 503 4.39 -30.26 2.90
C ILE A 503 3.78 -28.86 3.02
N SER A 504 2.64 -28.77 3.71
CA SER A 504 1.90 -27.51 3.79
C SER A 504 2.61 -26.48 4.66
N THR A 505 2.73 -25.26 4.16
CA THR A 505 3.15 -24.07 4.95
C THR A 505 1.97 -23.19 5.36
N ALA A 506 0.75 -23.52 4.91
CA ALA A 506 -0.46 -22.76 5.20
C ALA A 506 -0.96 -23.06 6.63
N ASP A 507 -0.99 -24.34 7.01
CA ASP A 507 -1.59 -24.81 8.26
C ASP A 507 -0.61 -25.48 9.24
N GLN A 508 0.66 -25.64 8.85
CA GLN A 508 1.71 -26.14 9.74
C GLN A 508 2.58 -25.03 10.31
N THR A 509 3.11 -25.26 11.52
CA THR A 509 4.18 -24.46 12.10
C THR A 509 5.51 -24.69 11.39
N GLU A 510 6.42 -23.73 11.49
CA GLU A 510 7.77 -23.84 10.92
C GLU A 510 8.52 -25.08 11.45
N ALA A 511 8.33 -25.42 12.73
CA ALA A 511 8.91 -26.63 13.32
C ALA A 511 8.33 -27.92 12.73
N GLN A 512 7.02 -27.96 12.45
CA GLN A 512 6.37 -29.10 11.78
C GLN A 512 6.86 -29.25 10.34
N VAL A 513 6.94 -28.14 9.60
CA VAL A 513 7.48 -28.12 8.22
C VAL A 513 8.92 -28.64 8.20
N ALA A 514 9.78 -28.14 9.10
CA ALA A 514 11.17 -28.61 9.19
C ALA A 514 11.27 -30.11 9.52
N LYS A 515 10.41 -30.61 10.42
CA LYS A 515 10.34 -32.03 10.76
C LYS A 515 9.89 -32.89 9.59
N ALA A 516 8.91 -32.42 8.81
CA ALA A 516 8.45 -33.10 7.60
C ALA A 516 9.55 -33.16 6.53
N CYS A 517 10.29 -32.07 6.33
CA CYS A 517 11.44 -32.01 5.43
C CYS A 517 12.52 -33.04 5.80
N MET A 518 12.93 -33.08 7.07
CA MET A 518 13.92 -34.05 7.55
C MET A 518 13.45 -35.50 7.38
N ARG A 519 12.15 -35.77 7.62
CA ARG A 519 11.56 -37.10 7.39
C ARG A 519 11.62 -37.50 5.92
N ALA A 520 11.26 -36.59 5.01
CA ALA A 520 11.31 -36.83 3.57
C ALA A 520 12.73 -37.23 3.11
N ILE A 521 13.75 -36.47 3.52
CA ILE A 521 15.14 -36.77 3.19
C ILE A 521 15.58 -38.14 3.72
N ASN A 522 15.25 -38.47 4.97
CA ASN A 522 15.59 -39.77 5.56
C ASN A 522 14.86 -40.95 4.89
N SER A 523 13.72 -40.70 4.27
CA SER A 523 12.94 -41.70 3.52
C SER A 523 13.33 -41.78 2.05
N GLY A 524 14.42 -41.14 1.62
CA GLY A 524 14.91 -41.23 0.24
C GLY A 524 14.17 -40.33 -0.76
N PHE A 525 13.40 -39.35 -0.29
CA PHE A 525 12.66 -38.45 -1.19
C PHE A 525 13.55 -37.33 -1.74
N VAL A 526 13.25 -36.90 -2.96
CA VAL A 526 13.66 -35.61 -3.51
C VAL A 526 12.84 -34.51 -2.85
N LEU A 527 13.49 -33.66 -2.06
CA LEU A 527 12.82 -32.57 -1.34
C LEU A 527 13.00 -31.24 -2.09
N CYS A 528 11.94 -30.79 -2.75
CA CYS A 528 11.90 -29.53 -3.49
C CYS A 528 11.54 -28.35 -2.59
N LEU A 529 12.45 -27.38 -2.48
CA LEU A 529 12.38 -26.21 -1.63
C LEU A 529 12.49 -24.92 -2.46
N ALA A 530 11.41 -24.13 -2.50
CA ALA A 530 11.50 -22.75 -2.97
C ALA A 530 12.22 -21.91 -1.91
N ILE A 531 13.48 -21.55 -2.15
CA ILE A 531 14.38 -20.89 -1.19
C ILE A 531 13.89 -19.48 -0.82
N ASP A 532 13.14 -18.87 -1.72
CA ASP A 532 12.50 -17.56 -1.61
C ASP A 532 11.05 -17.64 -1.07
N GLY A 533 10.55 -18.83 -0.80
CA GLY A 533 9.13 -19.10 -0.51
C GLY A 533 8.66 -18.85 0.91
N ALA A 534 9.50 -18.37 1.81
CA ALA A 534 9.13 -18.18 3.21
C ALA A 534 7.94 -17.22 3.35
N ALA A 535 6.81 -17.72 3.87
CA ALA A 535 5.57 -16.95 4.09
C ALA A 535 5.61 -16.09 5.37
N ASN A 536 6.63 -16.30 6.22
CA ASN A 536 6.89 -15.54 7.42
C ASN A 536 7.16 -14.06 7.08
N PRO A 537 6.44 -13.08 7.68
CA PRO A 537 6.72 -11.66 7.41
C PRO A 537 8.12 -11.23 7.86
N ALA A 538 8.71 -11.95 8.82
CA ALA A 538 10.06 -11.78 9.32
C ALA A 538 11.08 -12.69 8.62
N ALA A 539 10.71 -13.30 7.49
CA ALA A 539 11.65 -14.11 6.72
C ALA A 539 12.93 -13.33 6.39
N PRO A 540 14.11 -13.96 6.48
CA PRO A 540 15.36 -13.31 6.15
C PRO A 540 15.36 -12.79 4.71
N ARG A 541 16.08 -11.70 4.51
CA ARG A 541 16.27 -11.08 3.21
C ARG A 541 17.75 -10.95 2.91
N THR A 542 18.09 -10.93 1.64
CA THR A 542 19.43 -10.69 1.13
C THR A 542 19.35 -9.83 -0.13
N THR A 543 20.43 -9.15 -0.48
CA THR A 543 20.51 -8.42 -1.73
C THR A 543 20.82 -9.37 -2.88
N PHE A 544 20.10 -9.21 -4.00
CA PHE A 544 20.32 -9.93 -5.25
C PHE A 544 19.98 -8.98 -6.41
N GLU A 545 20.94 -8.76 -7.32
CA GLU A 545 20.78 -7.89 -8.50
C GLU A 545 20.16 -6.51 -8.17
N GLY A 546 20.67 -5.88 -7.10
CA GLY A 546 20.24 -4.55 -6.66
C GLY A 546 18.89 -4.48 -5.95
N GLN A 547 18.24 -5.62 -5.66
CA GLN A 547 16.97 -5.71 -4.96
C GLN A 547 17.08 -6.53 -3.66
N ASP A 548 16.22 -6.24 -2.70
CA ASP A 548 16.05 -7.09 -1.51
C ASP A 548 15.13 -8.26 -1.84
N VAL A 549 15.63 -9.48 -1.75
CA VAL A 549 14.86 -10.71 -2.01
C VAL A 549 14.74 -11.55 -0.74
N THR A 550 13.63 -12.29 -0.63
CA THR A 550 13.49 -13.28 0.46
C THR A 550 14.47 -14.42 0.20
N TYR A 551 15.21 -14.84 1.24
CA TYR A 551 16.14 -15.97 1.15
C TYR A 551 16.15 -16.76 2.45
N SER A 552 15.97 -18.07 2.36
CA SER A 552 16.09 -18.99 3.49
C SER A 552 17.31 -19.88 3.35
N GLY A 553 18.22 -19.81 4.32
CA GLY A 553 19.37 -20.72 4.39
C GLY A 553 18.99 -22.18 4.71
N PHE A 554 17.71 -22.48 4.98
CA PHE A 554 17.26 -23.79 5.44
C PHE A 554 17.72 -24.95 4.55
N ALA A 555 17.65 -24.81 3.23
CA ALA A 555 18.04 -25.87 2.30
C ALA A 555 19.53 -26.20 2.38
N ALA A 556 20.40 -25.18 2.40
CA ALA A 556 21.84 -25.37 2.54
C ALA A 556 22.18 -26.03 3.89
N HIS A 557 21.62 -25.53 4.99
CA HIS A 557 21.85 -26.13 6.31
C HIS A 557 21.33 -27.57 6.41
N LEU A 558 20.20 -27.87 5.75
CA LEU A 558 19.67 -29.22 5.69
C LEU A 558 20.59 -30.15 4.90
N ALA A 559 21.08 -29.73 3.74
CA ALA A 559 22.00 -30.49 2.90
C ALA A 559 23.31 -30.81 3.65
N HIS A 560 23.91 -29.80 4.30
CA HIS A 560 25.11 -29.95 5.12
C HIS A 560 24.89 -30.91 6.29
N ARG A 561 23.84 -30.66 7.09
CA ARG A 561 23.55 -31.45 8.30
C ARG A 561 23.25 -32.91 8.00
N MET A 562 22.56 -33.19 6.89
CA MET A 562 22.18 -34.56 6.50
C MET A 562 23.26 -35.25 5.65
N GLY A 563 24.26 -34.49 5.16
CA GLY A 563 25.30 -34.99 4.27
C GLY A 563 24.72 -35.53 2.96
N VAL A 564 23.72 -34.83 2.40
CA VAL A 564 23.02 -35.23 1.18
C VAL A 564 23.35 -34.32 0.02
N PRO A 565 23.30 -34.82 -1.24
CA PRO A 565 23.48 -33.97 -2.41
C PRO A 565 22.41 -32.86 -2.46
N SER A 566 22.79 -31.74 -3.06
CA SER A 566 21.86 -30.65 -3.34
C SER A 566 21.93 -30.23 -4.80
N VAL A 567 20.80 -29.84 -5.36
CA VAL A 567 20.60 -29.60 -6.80
C VAL A 567 19.84 -28.28 -6.97
N PHE A 568 20.31 -27.44 -7.89
CA PHE A 568 19.55 -26.31 -8.39
C PHE A 568 18.55 -26.80 -9.42
N TYR A 569 17.30 -26.38 -9.27
CA TYR A 569 16.20 -26.74 -10.15
C TYR A 569 15.44 -25.49 -10.59
N ALA A 570 15.30 -25.31 -11.89
CA ALA A 570 14.41 -24.31 -12.46
C ALA A 570 13.62 -24.92 -13.63
N PRO A 571 12.28 -24.93 -13.58
CA PRO A 571 11.47 -25.31 -14.72
C PRO A 571 11.51 -24.18 -15.77
N ARG A 572 11.46 -24.54 -17.04
CA ARG A 572 11.51 -23.59 -18.15
C ARG A 572 10.70 -24.07 -19.35
N TRP A 573 10.20 -23.15 -20.13
CA TRP A 573 9.67 -23.40 -21.46
C TRP A 573 10.80 -23.60 -22.45
N GLU A 574 10.71 -24.67 -23.22
CA GLU A 574 11.62 -25.03 -24.29
C GLU A 574 10.80 -25.69 -25.41
N ASN A 575 10.76 -25.06 -26.59
CA ASN A 575 10.01 -25.53 -27.76
C ASN A 575 8.51 -25.82 -27.50
N GLY A 576 7.86 -24.99 -26.68
CA GLY A 576 6.43 -25.14 -26.34
C GLY A 576 6.13 -26.21 -25.30
N GLN A 577 7.15 -26.85 -24.75
CA GLN A 577 7.04 -27.84 -23.68
C GLN A 577 7.81 -27.40 -22.43
N VAL A 578 7.46 -27.97 -21.29
CA VAL A 578 8.17 -27.75 -20.02
C VAL A 578 9.39 -28.66 -19.97
N ALA A 579 10.56 -28.04 -19.85
CA ALA A 579 11.86 -28.65 -19.58
C ALA A 579 12.40 -28.17 -18.22
N TYR A 580 13.57 -28.69 -17.84
CA TYR A 580 14.18 -28.42 -16.53
C TYR A 580 15.66 -28.08 -16.67
N THR A 581 16.12 -27.11 -15.91
CA THR A 581 17.53 -26.92 -15.60
C THR A 581 17.83 -27.64 -14.28
N LEU A 582 18.73 -28.63 -14.35
CA LEU A 582 19.21 -29.41 -13.21
C LEU A 582 20.72 -29.27 -13.12
N GLU A 583 21.20 -28.65 -12.04
CA GLU A 583 22.63 -28.40 -11.83
C GLU A 583 23.02 -28.78 -10.41
N MET A 584 24.15 -29.47 -10.25
CA MET A 584 24.64 -29.81 -8.91
C MET A 584 25.06 -28.55 -8.18
N LEU A 585 24.52 -28.36 -6.98
CA LEU A 585 24.99 -27.32 -6.06
C LEU A 585 26.21 -27.84 -5.28
N PRO A 586 27.04 -26.94 -4.74
CA PRO A 586 28.30 -27.34 -4.16
C PRO A 586 28.12 -28.33 -3.00
N ALA A 587 28.91 -29.41 -3.00
CA ALA A 587 28.97 -30.36 -1.89
C ALA A 587 29.77 -29.77 -0.72
N ALA A 588 29.44 -30.16 0.51
CA ALA A 588 30.18 -29.74 1.69
C ALA A 588 31.61 -30.31 1.66
N ASN A 589 32.62 -29.47 1.95
CA ASN A 589 33.99 -29.94 2.06
C ASN A 589 34.17 -30.70 3.39
N PRO A 590 35.09 -31.67 3.48
CA PRO A 590 35.37 -32.37 4.74
C PRO A 590 35.75 -31.38 5.84
N GLY A 591 34.97 -31.37 6.94
CA GLY A 591 35.19 -30.46 8.07
C GLY A 591 34.77 -29.01 7.85
N GLU A 592 34.08 -28.68 6.75
CA GLU A 592 33.56 -27.33 6.50
C GLU A 592 32.49 -26.96 7.52
N ASP A 593 32.60 -25.75 8.06
CA ASP A 593 31.58 -25.17 8.92
C ASP A 593 30.26 -24.92 8.17
N ALA A 594 29.13 -25.03 8.87
CA ALA A 594 27.81 -24.94 8.26
C ALA A 594 27.53 -23.55 7.67
N ASP A 595 27.99 -22.47 8.30
CA ASP A 595 27.76 -21.11 7.82
C ASP A 595 28.65 -20.81 6.61
N ALA A 596 29.91 -21.27 6.64
CA ALA A 596 30.82 -21.19 5.50
C ALA A 596 30.26 -21.95 4.28
N TYR A 597 29.75 -23.16 4.50
CA TYR A 597 29.06 -23.93 3.47
C TYR A 597 27.85 -23.18 2.93
N ALA A 598 26.98 -22.64 3.81
CA ALA A 598 25.76 -21.95 3.41
C ALA A 598 26.05 -20.71 2.55
N GLN A 599 27.11 -19.94 2.84
CA GLN A 599 27.52 -18.79 2.03
C GLN A 599 28.00 -19.21 0.62
N ARG A 600 28.84 -20.24 0.53
CA ARG A 600 29.32 -20.77 -0.75
C ARG A 600 28.18 -21.34 -1.58
N TRP A 601 27.27 -22.05 -0.93
CA TRP A 601 26.05 -22.59 -1.53
C TRP A 601 25.13 -21.48 -2.04
N GLN A 602 24.92 -20.42 -1.23
CA GLN A 602 24.09 -19.26 -1.60
C GLN A 602 24.62 -18.58 -2.86
N LYS A 603 25.94 -18.37 -2.94
CA LYS A 603 26.58 -17.79 -4.12
C LYS A 603 26.32 -18.61 -5.37
N ALA A 604 26.57 -19.92 -5.32
CA ALA A 604 26.32 -20.81 -6.45
C ALA A 604 24.84 -20.85 -6.86
N TYR A 605 23.93 -20.88 -5.88
CA TYR A 605 22.49 -20.81 -6.12
C TYR A 605 22.09 -19.53 -6.86
N PHE A 606 22.58 -18.36 -6.42
CA PHE A 606 22.27 -17.10 -7.07
C PHE A 606 22.92 -16.94 -8.45
N GLU A 607 24.10 -17.52 -8.68
CA GLU A 607 24.69 -17.59 -10.02
C GLU A 607 23.78 -18.36 -10.98
N ARG A 608 23.32 -19.55 -10.59
CA ARG A 608 22.37 -20.34 -11.42
C ARG A 608 21.04 -19.62 -11.60
N LEU A 609 20.50 -18.99 -10.55
CA LEU A 609 19.27 -18.22 -10.64
C LEU A 609 19.41 -17.02 -11.59
N ARG A 610 20.55 -16.32 -11.55
CA ARG A 610 20.84 -15.19 -12.43
C ARG A 610 20.90 -15.60 -13.90
N GLU A 611 21.49 -16.76 -14.19
CA GLU A 611 21.51 -17.36 -15.53
C GLU A 611 20.09 -17.68 -16.02
N HIS A 612 19.26 -18.28 -15.17
CA HIS A 612 17.85 -18.56 -15.49
C HIS A 612 17.06 -17.27 -15.78
N LEU A 613 17.23 -16.24 -14.95
CA LEU A 613 16.57 -14.95 -15.12
C LEU A 613 17.06 -14.15 -16.35
N ALA A 614 18.27 -14.45 -16.86
CA ALA A 614 18.78 -13.89 -18.11
C ALA A 614 18.13 -14.52 -19.34
N GLY A 615 17.50 -15.70 -19.18
CA GLY A 615 16.93 -16.48 -20.27
C GLY A 615 15.63 -15.91 -20.85
N PRO A 616 14.88 -16.73 -21.59
CA PRO A 616 13.62 -16.32 -22.19
C PRO A 616 12.61 -15.75 -21.18
N PRO A 617 11.90 -14.64 -21.50
CA PRO A 617 11.01 -13.96 -20.58
C PRO A 617 9.84 -14.79 -20.05
N GLU A 618 9.36 -15.77 -20.82
CA GLU A 618 8.32 -16.71 -20.40
C GLU A 618 8.72 -17.55 -19.17
N ASN A 619 10.01 -17.60 -18.81
CA ASN A 619 10.55 -18.38 -17.70
C ASN A 619 10.63 -17.60 -16.38
N LEU A 620 10.12 -16.38 -16.31
CA LEU A 620 10.35 -15.49 -15.16
C LEU A 620 9.31 -15.60 -14.06
N ARG A 621 8.08 -16.03 -14.36
CA ARG A 621 6.91 -16.09 -13.44
C ARG A 621 6.41 -14.74 -12.88
N LEU A 622 7.31 -13.80 -12.58
CA LEU A 622 7.04 -12.40 -12.19
C LEU A 622 6.09 -12.21 -10.98
N SER A 623 6.00 -13.23 -10.13
CA SER A 623 5.10 -13.27 -8.99
C SER A 623 5.62 -14.20 -7.89
N GLY A 624 5.27 -13.92 -6.63
CA GLY A 624 5.74 -14.70 -5.48
C GLY A 624 7.25 -14.57 -5.21
N GLY A 625 7.71 -15.21 -4.13
CA GLY A 625 9.13 -15.39 -3.84
C GLY A 625 10.03 -14.15 -3.99
N ILE A 626 11.07 -14.26 -4.82
CA ILE A 626 12.04 -13.19 -5.12
C ILE A 626 11.37 -11.90 -5.63
N TRP A 627 10.20 -12.00 -6.27
CA TRP A 627 9.48 -10.86 -6.85
C TRP A 627 8.68 -10.04 -5.82
N ARG A 628 8.51 -10.55 -4.60
CA ARG A 628 7.61 -10.00 -3.58
C ARG A 628 7.99 -8.58 -3.12
N HIS A 629 9.29 -8.30 -3.09
CA HIS A 629 9.85 -7.09 -2.49
C HIS A 629 10.51 -6.16 -3.51
N VAL A 630 10.40 -6.47 -4.80
CA VAL A 630 10.95 -5.63 -5.87
C VAL A 630 10.32 -4.25 -5.84
N THR A 631 11.16 -3.23 -5.77
CA THR A 631 10.79 -1.81 -5.79
C THR A 631 11.42 -1.10 -6.98
N ALA A 632 10.79 -0.03 -7.45
CA ALA A 632 11.43 0.90 -8.38
C ALA A 632 12.70 1.50 -7.75
N ALA A 633 13.66 1.91 -8.59
CA ALA A 633 14.87 2.57 -8.12
C ALA A 633 14.56 3.87 -7.37
N ASP A 634 15.34 4.19 -6.33
CA ASP A 634 15.23 5.45 -5.59
C ASP A 634 15.71 6.61 -6.49
N SER A 635 14.84 7.58 -6.72
CA SER A 635 15.08 8.78 -7.53
C SER A 635 15.83 9.89 -6.79
N SER A 636 16.33 9.62 -5.57
CA SER A 636 17.09 10.59 -4.76
C SER A 636 18.46 10.99 -5.31
N ALA A 637 18.96 10.28 -6.33
CA ALA A 637 20.30 10.45 -6.90
C ALA A 637 20.50 11.78 -7.64
#